data_AF-K5C8H4-F1
#
_entry.id   AF-K5C8H4-F1
#
_cell.length_a   1.000
_cell.length_b   1.000
_cell.length_c   1.000
_cell.angle_alpha   90.00
_cell.angle_beta   90.00
_cell.angle_gamma   90.00
#
_symmetry.space_group_name_H-M   'P 1'
#
loop_
_entity.id
_entity.type
_entity.pdbx_description
1 polymer ?
#
loop_
_entity_poly.entity_id
_entity_poly.type
_entity_poly.pdbx_seq_one_letter_code
_entity_poly.pdbx_strand_id
1 'polypeptide(L)'
;MKTFSTICLASLVAGTAAMLAPATAEAQNPVVQTWFTTDPAPMVHNDTFYLYTGNDADGADFFWMNEWRLYTSTDMVNWRDHGPQMSIGTFAWGDDRAWAAQVVERNGKFYWYVCLHSKLSGGMAIGVAVADSPIGPWKDAIGKPLYEDGKWDHIDPTVFIDDDGQAYLYWGNPRIYYCKLNDDMVSVKGEVKLMEMTEAGFGAPNPDQRVKDKKYKDCYTEGPWVRKAGTKYQLIYAAGGVPEHIAYSESDSPTGPWTYKGIIMPLSDTGSFTNHAGVADYKGHSYFCYHTGKLPQGGGFGRSVAIEEFKYNADGSFPTILPTQEGVKPIGTFNPYRKVQAEVIAYSRGIKSQPYGHDNVYLSDLHTGDYVKVRNVDFGDRQPAAFRASVASALYGGKLELRIDSLRGEKIAEAVVPPTGGWERFITIETRDVKPVSGVHDLYLVPQGFKGTELFTFDWWQLMDKEQYYSLLSIVNPQLSTAPTNIPGYDFPKLDAERRAHFCVHAPACGRMQVDICGKKYDMEKDARGFWTAVTDPLVAGFHYYFLIVDGMSVIDPSSETFYGCCRMASGIEVPEGEEGDYYRPQIGTPKGQVRSCSYYSDSQKEFRRAMVYTPAEYETSGKKRYPVLYLQHGMGEDETGWSTQGHMQHIMDNLIAAGKCEPMIVVMESGDVEAPFILREGETMAEVHARYGATFYDVIIKDLIPMIDSIFRTKTDRENRAMAGLSWGGRQTFNTVLSNFDKFAYLGTFSGALFGVDVKTCFDGVFNDAAKYNKQMKYMFMGCGTEENFGTGKMVDELKALGIHVDFYESQGTHHEWLTWRRCFKEFVPNLFRK
;
A
#
# COMPACT_ATOMS: atom_id res chain seq x y z
N MET A 1 31.91 1.33 74.35
CA MET A 1 32.19 1.27 72.89
C MET A 1 30.86 1.41 72.16
N LYS A 2 30.45 2.66 71.87
CA LYS A 2 30.30 3.23 70.52
C LYS A 2 29.45 2.36 69.58
N THR A 3 28.14 2.59 69.65
CA THR A 3 27.14 2.32 68.62
C THR A 3 27.30 3.32 67.47
N PHE A 4 27.54 2.84 66.25
CA PHE A 4 27.61 3.67 65.05
C PHE A 4 26.25 3.73 64.36
N SER A 5 25.76 4.96 64.24
CA SER A 5 24.59 5.39 63.49
C SER A 5 24.96 5.55 62.01
N THR A 6 24.13 5.02 61.12
CA THR A 6 24.19 5.28 59.67
C THR A 6 23.64 6.70 59.40
N ILE A 7 24.47 7.56 58.80
CA ILE A 7 24.14 8.93 58.42
C ILE A 7 23.77 8.94 56.92
N CYS A 8 22.57 9.44 56.62
CA CYS A 8 22.14 9.87 55.29
C CYS A 8 23.03 11.01 54.78
N LEU A 9 23.48 10.94 53.53
CA LEU A 9 24.06 12.08 52.82
C LEU A 9 23.16 12.50 51.65
N ALA A 10 22.90 13.81 51.62
CA ALA A 10 21.99 14.52 50.75
C ALA A 10 22.41 14.48 49.27
N SER A 11 21.43 14.40 48.38
CA SER A 11 21.57 14.73 46.96
C SER A 11 20.77 16.01 46.68
N LEU A 12 21.49 16.99 46.14
CA LEU A 12 21.04 18.34 45.79
C LEU A 12 19.92 18.27 44.73
N VAL A 13 18.70 18.73 45.08
CA VAL A 13 17.64 18.97 44.09
C VAL A 13 17.83 20.39 43.55
N ALA A 14 18.41 20.50 42.37
CA ALA A 14 18.34 21.72 41.58
C ALA A 14 16.97 21.76 40.88
N GLY A 15 16.03 22.51 41.45
CA GLY A 15 14.74 22.76 40.84
C GLY A 15 14.90 23.62 39.57
N THR A 16 14.85 23.00 38.41
CA THR A 16 14.59 23.69 37.15
C THR A 16 13.11 24.09 37.14
N ALA A 17 12.84 25.36 37.47
CA ALA A 17 11.57 25.99 37.14
C ALA A 17 11.47 26.02 35.61
N ALA A 18 10.64 25.12 35.04
CA ALA A 18 10.25 25.20 33.65
C ALA A 18 9.49 26.52 33.46
N MET A 19 10.13 27.50 32.81
CA MET A 19 9.43 28.64 32.27
C MET A 19 8.47 28.12 31.20
N LEU A 20 7.20 27.95 31.57
CA LEU A 20 6.09 27.86 30.62
C LEU A 20 6.11 29.16 29.80
N ALA A 21 6.64 29.08 28.59
CA ALA A 21 6.40 30.12 27.60
C ALA A 21 4.88 30.23 27.42
N PRO A 22 4.28 31.42 27.47
CA PRO A 22 2.86 31.57 27.20
C PRO A 22 2.60 31.05 25.79
N ALA A 23 1.70 30.08 25.65
CA ALA A 23 1.16 29.69 24.37
C ALA A 23 0.53 30.94 23.76
N THR A 24 1.16 31.50 22.73
CA THR A 24 0.53 32.51 21.90
C THR A 24 -0.70 31.86 21.29
N ALA A 25 -1.89 32.29 21.70
CA ALA A 25 -3.13 31.85 21.09
C ALA A 25 -3.06 32.24 19.60
N GLU A 26 -3.01 31.24 18.72
CA GLU A 26 -2.94 31.48 17.28
C GLU A 26 -4.34 31.50 16.66
N ALA A 27 -4.52 32.39 15.70
CA ALA A 27 -5.78 32.63 14.98
C ALA A 27 -6.33 31.37 14.28
N GLN A 28 -7.65 31.19 14.34
CA GLN A 28 -8.39 30.20 13.54
C GLN A 28 -9.51 30.83 12.72
N ASN A 29 -10.18 31.88 13.20
CA ASN A 29 -11.23 32.54 12.46
C ASN A 29 -10.64 33.52 11.42
N PRO A 30 -11.21 33.60 10.21
CA PRO A 30 -12.29 32.76 9.65
C PRO A 30 -11.79 31.32 9.42
N VAL A 31 -12.64 30.29 9.58
CA VAL A 31 -12.23 28.87 9.61
C VAL A 31 -11.82 28.28 8.25
N VAL A 32 -12.13 28.98 7.16
CA VAL A 32 -11.72 28.64 5.79
C VAL A 32 -10.96 29.83 5.20
N GLN A 33 -9.78 29.59 4.62
CA GLN A 33 -8.94 30.63 4.01
C GLN A 33 -8.70 30.44 2.51
N THR A 34 -9.09 29.30 1.94
CA THR A 34 -8.93 29.01 0.51
C THR A 34 -10.00 29.68 -0.36
N TRP A 35 -11.17 30.00 0.22
CA TRP A 35 -12.30 30.61 -0.48
C TRP A 35 -13.08 31.54 0.45
N PHE A 36 -13.70 32.58 -0.13
CA PHE A 36 -14.68 33.40 0.56
C PHE A 36 -15.98 32.60 0.76
N THR A 37 -16.20 32.14 1.98
CA THR A 37 -17.33 31.30 2.39
C THR A 37 -18.38 32.12 3.13
N THR A 38 -19.65 31.94 2.80
CA THR A 38 -20.71 32.77 3.37
C THR A 38 -21.92 31.95 3.79
N ASP A 39 -22.80 32.58 4.56
CA ASP A 39 -24.13 32.12 4.92
C ASP A 39 -24.08 30.69 5.50
N PRO A 40 -23.37 30.52 6.64
CA PRO A 40 -23.04 29.20 7.16
C PRO A 40 -24.27 28.45 7.63
N ALA A 41 -24.46 27.24 7.10
CA ALA A 41 -25.49 26.32 7.53
C ALA A 41 -24.85 25.04 8.11
N PRO A 42 -24.64 24.98 9.43
CA PRO A 42 -24.09 23.80 10.07
C PRO A 42 -25.12 22.67 10.17
N MET A 43 -24.67 21.44 9.98
CA MET A 43 -25.45 20.21 10.20
C MET A 43 -24.56 19.18 10.88
N VAL A 44 -25.09 18.45 11.85
CA VAL A 44 -24.38 17.34 12.50
C VAL A 44 -25.02 16.03 12.09
N HIS A 45 -24.20 15.11 11.57
CA HIS A 45 -24.65 13.79 11.16
C HIS A 45 -23.51 12.78 11.35
N ASN A 46 -23.78 11.60 11.93
CA ASN A 46 -22.82 10.52 12.16
C ASN A 46 -21.43 10.98 12.66
N ASP A 47 -21.39 11.64 13.82
CA ASP A 47 -20.15 12.14 14.45
C ASP A 47 -19.29 13.05 13.56
N THR A 48 -19.91 13.74 12.60
CA THR A 48 -19.26 14.71 11.73
C THR A 48 -20.04 16.02 11.74
N PHE A 49 -19.30 17.13 11.85
CA PHE A 49 -19.83 18.47 11.68
C PHE A 49 -19.69 18.87 10.22
N TYR A 50 -20.80 19.08 9.54
CA TYR A 50 -20.89 19.57 8.17
C TYR A 50 -21.15 21.07 8.22
N LEU A 51 -20.43 21.83 7.41
CA LEU A 51 -20.58 23.26 7.24
C LEU A 51 -20.83 23.53 5.76
N TYR A 52 -22.10 23.71 5.42
CA TYR A 52 -22.50 24.13 4.09
C TYR A 52 -22.41 25.65 3.99
N THR A 53 -21.89 26.15 2.89
CA THR A 53 -21.69 27.59 2.69
C THR A 53 -22.04 27.98 1.26
N GLY A 54 -22.41 29.23 1.06
CA GLY A 54 -22.26 29.86 -0.25
C GLY A 54 -20.79 30.19 -0.54
N ASN A 55 -20.51 30.63 -1.77
CA ASN A 55 -19.19 31.12 -2.16
C ASN A 55 -19.29 32.51 -2.80
N ASP A 56 -18.82 33.54 -2.09
CA ASP A 56 -18.63 34.87 -2.67
C ASP A 56 -17.45 34.84 -3.66
N ALA A 57 -17.61 35.47 -4.83
CA ALA A 57 -16.54 35.56 -5.82
C ALA A 57 -15.40 36.48 -5.37
N ASP A 58 -14.16 36.15 -5.75
CA ASP A 58 -12.99 36.99 -5.47
C ASP A 58 -13.17 38.39 -6.09
N GLY A 59 -12.97 39.44 -5.28
CA GLY A 59 -13.07 40.84 -5.73
C GLY A 59 -14.49 41.30 -6.10
N ALA A 60 -15.52 40.59 -5.62
CA ALA A 60 -16.91 40.93 -5.90
C ALA A 60 -17.31 42.32 -5.38
N ASP A 61 -18.14 43.02 -6.16
CA ASP A 61 -18.77 44.30 -5.82
C ASP A 61 -20.27 44.16 -5.45
N PHE A 62 -20.75 42.92 -5.45
CA PHE A 62 -22.09 42.49 -5.09
C PHE A 62 -22.03 41.05 -4.56
N PHE A 63 -23.16 40.46 -4.16
CA PHE A 63 -23.25 39.05 -3.75
C PHE A 63 -23.20 38.09 -4.96
N TRP A 64 -22.09 38.12 -5.68
CA TRP A 64 -21.83 37.24 -6.83
C TRP A 64 -21.44 35.85 -6.32
N MET A 65 -22.42 34.94 -6.35
CA MET A 65 -22.28 33.58 -5.84
C MET A 65 -22.83 32.61 -6.88
N ASN A 66 -22.00 31.68 -7.33
CA ASN A 66 -22.35 30.73 -8.41
C ASN A 66 -22.50 29.29 -7.94
N GLU A 67 -22.06 28.99 -6.72
CA GLU A 67 -21.95 27.65 -6.19
C GLU A 67 -22.11 27.61 -4.67
N TRP A 68 -22.50 26.43 -4.19
CA TRP A 68 -22.49 26.07 -2.79
C TRP A 68 -21.39 25.07 -2.51
N ARG A 69 -20.66 25.29 -1.42
CA ARG A 69 -19.52 24.49 -1.00
C ARG A 69 -19.81 23.77 0.31
N LEU A 70 -19.02 22.74 0.59
CA LEU A 70 -19.13 21.96 1.81
C LEU A 70 -17.77 21.76 2.46
N TYR A 71 -17.75 21.95 3.78
CA TYR A 71 -16.62 21.64 4.63
C TYR A 71 -17.05 20.67 5.73
N THR A 72 -16.15 19.79 6.17
CA THR A 72 -16.44 18.90 7.31
C THR A 72 -15.33 18.89 8.32
N SER A 73 -15.68 18.77 9.60
CA SER A 73 -14.73 18.53 10.68
C SER A 73 -15.22 17.46 11.64
N THR A 74 -14.28 16.75 12.27
CA THR A 74 -14.56 15.80 13.37
C THR A 74 -13.99 16.27 14.71
N ASP A 75 -13.16 17.31 14.70
CA ASP A 75 -12.43 17.89 15.83
C ASP A 75 -12.63 19.41 15.99
N MET A 76 -13.45 20.01 15.12
CA MET A 76 -13.84 21.42 15.04
C MET A 76 -12.75 22.41 14.64
N VAL A 77 -11.52 21.94 14.44
CA VAL A 77 -10.39 22.80 14.08
C VAL A 77 -9.79 22.45 12.74
N ASN A 78 -9.77 21.18 12.34
CA ASN A 78 -9.28 20.75 11.04
C ASN A 78 -10.49 20.51 10.12
N TRP A 79 -10.62 21.33 9.08
CA TRP A 79 -11.73 21.31 8.13
C TRP A 79 -11.28 20.71 6.82
N ARG A 80 -11.97 19.66 6.37
CA ARG A 80 -11.83 19.13 5.01
C ARG A 80 -12.71 19.93 4.06
N ASP A 81 -12.14 20.49 3.01
CA ASP A 81 -12.87 21.04 1.86
C ASP A 81 -13.37 19.90 0.96
N HIS A 82 -14.66 19.87 0.63
CA HIS A 82 -15.24 18.94 -0.35
C HIS A 82 -15.51 19.62 -1.69
N GLY A 83 -15.07 20.85 -1.87
CA GLY A 83 -15.26 21.63 -3.08
C GLY A 83 -16.72 22.09 -3.25
N PRO A 84 -17.05 22.61 -4.45
CA PRO A 84 -18.43 22.91 -4.82
C PRO A 84 -19.24 21.62 -4.96
N GLN A 85 -20.36 21.59 -4.25
CA GLN A 85 -21.28 20.44 -4.24
C GLN A 85 -22.44 20.62 -5.20
N MET A 86 -22.83 21.86 -5.45
CA MET A 86 -23.85 22.27 -6.42
C MET A 86 -23.52 23.65 -6.97
N SER A 87 -24.05 23.95 -8.13
CA SER A 87 -24.02 25.30 -8.71
C SER A 87 -25.42 25.73 -9.13
N ILE A 88 -25.55 26.99 -9.57
CA ILE A 88 -26.79 27.47 -10.23
C ILE A 88 -27.21 26.50 -11.35
N GLY A 89 -26.25 25.90 -12.05
CA GLY A 89 -26.48 24.94 -13.14
C GLY A 89 -27.16 23.63 -12.74
N THR A 90 -27.20 23.29 -11.44
CA THR A 90 -27.96 22.14 -10.92
C THR A 90 -29.46 22.30 -11.15
N PHE A 91 -29.96 23.54 -11.18
CA PHE A 91 -31.37 23.87 -11.33
C PHE A 91 -31.63 24.45 -12.72
N ALA A 92 -32.28 23.70 -13.61
CA ALA A 92 -32.53 24.15 -14.99
C ALA A 92 -33.32 25.48 -15.06
N TRP A 93 -34.18 25.71 -14.07
CA TRP A 93 -34.99 26.91 -13.92
C TRP A 93 -34.22 28.12 -13.36
N GLY A 94 -33.01 27.92 -12.84
CA GLY A 94 -32.15 28.96 -12.27
C GLY A 94 -31.15 29.57 -13.24
N ASP A 95 -30.86 30.86 -13.09
CA ASP A 95 -29.85 31.61 -13.87
C ASP A 95 -28.94 32.54 -13.06
N ASP A 96 -29.30 32.94 -11.84
CA ASP A 96 -28.50 33.88 -11.05
C ASP A 96 -28.60 33.60 -9.54
N ARG A 97 -27.54 34.01 -8.81
CA ARG A 97 -27.44 34.09 -7.33
C ARG A 97 -27.67 32.78 -6.57
N ALA A 98 -26.64 31.94 -6.45
CA ALA A 98 -26.62 30.80 -5.52
C ALA A 98 -26.44 31.26 -4.06
N TRP A 99 -27.41 31.98 -3.51
CA TRP A 99 -27.37 32.57 -2.16
C TRP A 99 -27.67 31.53 -1.06
N ALA A 100 -27.79 31.99 0.20
CA ALA A 100 -27.95 31.17 1.40
C ALA A 100 -28.82 29.92 1.24
N ALA A 101 -28.43 28.86 1.94
CA ALA A 101 -29.04 27.54 1.81
C ALA A 101 -28.86 26.73 3.09
N GLN A 102 -29.71 25.73 3.32
CA GLN A 102 -29.59 24.82 4.46
C GLN A 102 -29.87 23.36 4.06
N VAL A 103 -29.11 22.44 4.66
CA VAL A 103 -29.30 20.99 4.52
C VAL A 103 -29.97 20.39 5.76
N VAL A 104 -30.86 19.44 5.54
CA VAL A 104 -31.42 18.57 6.60
C VAL A 104 -31.49 17.12 6.14
N GLU A 105 -31.29 16.19 7.07
CA GLU A 105 -31.49 14.77 6.84
C GLU A 105 -32.91 14.34 7.21
N ARG A 106 -33.51 13.46 6.41
CA ARG A 106 -34.74 12.75 6.74
C ARG A 106 -34.77 11.39 6.05
N ASN A 107 -34.97 10.32 6.84
CA ASN A 107 -35.17 8.95 6.36
C ASN A 107 -34.05 8.44 5.43
N GLY A 108 -32.79 8.75 5.73
CA GLY A 108 -31.62 8.35 4.96
C GLY A 108 -31.38 9.17 3.70
N LYS A 109 -32.09 10.30 3.52
CA LYS A 109 -31.89 11.24 2.42
C LYS A 109 -31.57 12.63 2.96
N PHE A 110 -30.85 13.41 2.17
CA PHE A 110 -30.46 14.76 2.49
C PHE A 110 -31.15 15.73 1.54
N TYR A 111 -31.72 16.79 2.09
CA TYR A 111 -32.47 17.79 1.36
C TYR A 111 -31.81 19.15 1.56
N TRP A 112 -31.36 19.75 0.46
CA TRP A 112 -30.70 21.04 0.46
C TRP A 112 -31.65 22.11 -0.08
N TYR A 113 -32.21 22.90 0.81
CA TYR A 113 -33.05 24.03 0.46
C TYR A 113 -32.18 25.21 0.09
N VAL A 114 -32.44 25.79 -1.07
CA VAL A 114 -31.62 26.83 -1.68
C VAL A 114 -32.50 28.01 -2.09
N CYS A 115 -31.90 29.17 -2.30
CA CYS A 115 -32.54 30.28 -3.00
C CYS A 115 -31.72 30.71 -4.22
N LEU A 116 -32.43 31.03 -5.30
CA LEU A 116 -31.84 31.50 -6.57
C LEU A 116 -32.88 32.28 -7.39
N HIS A 117 -32.41 33.07 -8.35
CA HIS A 117 -33.29 33.74 -9.30
C HIS A 117 -33.91 32.72 -10.26
N SER A 118 -35.21 32.87 -10.53
CA SER A 118 -35.98 31.99 -11.40
C SER A 118 -36.22 32.60 -12.77
N LYS A 119 -35.83 31.88 -13.82
CA LYS A 119 -36.18 32.20 -15.22
C LYS A 119 -37.68 32.18 -15.49
N LEU A 120 -38.44 31.48 -14.64
CA LEU A 120 -39.87 31.25 -14.85
C LEU A 120 -40.69 32.44 -14.38
N SER A 121 -40.38 33.00 -13.21
CA SER A 121 -41.12 34.12 -12.62
C SER A 121 -40.40 35.46 -12.70
N GLY A 122 -39.07 35.49 -12.92
CA GLY A 122 -38.25 36.69 -12.87
C GLY A 122 -38.02 37.23 -11.44
N GLY A 123 -38.36 36.45 -10.42
CA GLY A 123 -38.12 36.75 -9.01
C GLY A 123 -37.15 35.76 -8.37
N MET A 124 -36.89 35.94 -7.08
CA MET A 124 -36.20 34.93 -6.28
C MET A 124 -37.16 33.78 -5.97
N ALA A 125 -36.61 32.58 -5.82
CA ALA A 125 -37.40 31.37 -5.61
C ALA A 125 -36.69 30.42 -4.65
N ILE A 126 -37.49 29.63 -3.93
CA ILE A 126 -36.99 28.58 -3.05
C ILE A 126 -36.96 27.27 -3.85
N GLY A 127 -35.79 26.65 -3.91
CA GLY A 127 -35.55 25.34 -4.50
C GLY A 127 -35.22 24.28 -3.45
N VAL A 128 -35.22 23.02 -3.88
CA VAL A 128 -34.71 21.91 -3.07
C VAL A 128 -33.97 20.90 -3.94
N ALA A 129 -32.74 20.58 -3.56
CA ALA A 129 -32.00 19.46 -4.09
C ALA A 129 -32.05 18.27 -3.14
N VAL A 130 -31.83 17.06 -3.67
CA VAL A 130 -31.81 15.82 -2.89
C VAL A 130 -30.57 15.00 -3.18
N ALA A 131 -30.03 14.36 -2.15
CA ALA A 131 -28.95 13.38 -2.24
C ALA A 131 -29.18 12.19 -1.30
N ASP A 132 -28.51 11.07 -1.58
CA ASP A 132 -28.50 9.88 -0.73
C ASP A 132 -27.35 9.92 0.32
N SER A 133 -26.58 11.01 0.34
CA SER A 133 -25.41 11.20 1.21
C SER A 133 -25.24 12.71 1.49
N PRO A 134 -24.69 13.11 2.65
CA PRO A 134 -24.50 14.51 2.98
C PRO A 134 -23.44 15.21 2.10
N ILE A 135 -22.67 14.43 1.34
CA ILE A 135 -21.67 14.92 0.38
C ILE A 135 -22.11 14.72 -1.09
N GLY A 136 -23.42 14.56 -1.33
CA GLY A 136 -23.93 14.37 -2.68
C GLY A 136 -23.74 12.94 -3.23
N PRO A 137 -23.78 12.76 -4.57
CA PRO A 137 -24.06 13.80 -5.56
C PRO A 137 -25.48 14.36 -5.41
N TRP A 138 -25.63 15.65 -5.70
CA TRP A 138 -26.88 16.37 -5.57
C TRP A 138 -27.59 16.55 -6.91
N LYS A 139 -28.92 16.57 -6.87
CA LYS A 139 -29.76 16.88 -8.03
C LYS A 139 -30.97 17.71 -7.62
N ASP A 140 -31.48 18.52 -8.54
CA ASP A 140 -32.80 19.16 -8.39
C ASP A 140 -33.84 18.07 -8.11
N ALA A 141 -34.53 18.18 -6.96
CA ALA A 141 -35.44 17.16 -6.51
C ALA A 141 -36.81 17.22 -7.21
N ILE A 142 -37.13 18.36 -7.85
CA ILE A 142 -38.47 18.64 -8.39
C ILE A 142 -38.41 18.97 -9.90
N GLY A 143 -37.39 19.68 -10.35
CA GLY A 143 -37.28 20.21 -11.71
C GLY A 143 -37.92 21.59 -11.90
N LYS A 144 -38.38 22.22 -10.82
CA LYS A 144 -38.96 23.57 -10.75
C LYS A 144 -38.82 24.12 -9.32
N PRO A 145 -39.06 25.42 -9.08
CA PRO A 145 -39.14 25.95 -7.72
C PRO A 145 -40.12 25.19 -6.83
N LEU A 146 -39.74 24.99 -5.57
CA LEU A 146 -40.66 24.57 -4.51
C LEU A 146 -41.67 25.69 -4.22
N TYR A 147 -41.21 26.93 -4.25
CA TYR A 147 -42.07 28.11 -4.15
C TYR A 147 -41.48 29.31 -4.89
N GLU A 148 -42.33 30.02 -5.63
CA GLU A 148 -42.05 31.32 -6.27
C GLU A 148 -43.35 32.10 -6.49
N ASP A 149 -43.30 33.43 -6.46
CA ASP A 149 -44.42 34.30 -6.86
C ASP A 149 -43.99 35.55 -7.67
N GLY A 150 -42.74 35.56 -8.15
CA GLY A 150 -42.14 36.66 -8.93
C GLY A 150 -41.60 37.81 -8.09
N LYS A 151 -41.62 37.74 -6.76
CA LYS A 151 -40.99 38.73 -5.88
C LYS A 151 -39.54 38.39 -5.54
N TRP A 152 -38.83 39.39 -5.01
CA TRP A 152 -37.41 39.26 -4.65
C TRP A 152 -37.19 38.71 -3.24
N ASP A 153 -38.19 38.77 -2.36
CA ASP A 153 -38.08 38.52 -0.92
C ASP A 153 -38.06 37.03 -0.55
N HIS A 154 -37.73 36.15 -1.51
CA HIS A 154 -37.66 34.70 -1.32
C HIS A 154 -36.22 34.21 -1.23
N ILE A 155 -35.57 34.55 -0.12
CA ILE A 155 -34.16 34.23 0.15
C ILE A 155 -34.00 33.57 1.53
N ASP A 156 -32.85 32.96 1.76
CA ASP A 156 -32.42 32.43 3.05
C ASP A 156 -33.36 31.36 3.64
N PRO A 157 -33.57 30.23 2.94
CA PRO A 157 -34.38 29.15 3.48
C PRO A 157 -33.73 28.51 4.70
N THR A 158 -34.54 28.30 5.73
CA THR A 158 -34.22 27.42 6.86
C THR A 158 -35.28 26.35 7.03
N VAL A 159 -34.83 25.15 7.37
CA VAL A 159 -35.67 23.97 7.55
C VAL A 159 -35.47 23.38 8.94
N PHE A 160 -36.57 22.98 9.55
CA PHE A 160 -36.61 22.38 10.87
C PHE A 160 -37.60 21.22 10.88
N ILE A 161 -37.18 20.07 11.44
CA ILE A 161 -38.04 18.90 11.64
C ILE A 161 -38.29 18.78 13.14
N ASP A 162 -39.56 18.86 13.54
CA ASP A 162 -39.95 18.77 14.94
C ASP A 162 -39.97 17.31 15.43
N ASP A 163 -40.07 17.14 16.75
CA ASP A 163 -40.05 15.82 17.40
C ASP A 163 -41.24 14.94 16.98
N ASP A 164 -42.33 15.54 16.51
CA ASP A 164 -43.49 14.82 15.97
C ASP A 164 -43.32 14.38 14.49
N GLY A 165 -42.17 14.69 13.89
CA GLY A 165 -41.82 14.42 12.50
C GLY A 165 -42.33 15.45 11.49
N GLN A 166 -43.09 16.48 11.91
CA GLN A 166 -43.54 17.54 11.02
C GLN A 166 -42.36 18.47 10.68
N ALA A 167 -42.05 18.54 9.38
CA ALA A 167 -41.09 19.47 8.84
C ALA A 167 -41.72 20.84 8.54
N TYR A 168 -40.98 21.90 8.85
CA TYR A 168 -41.33 23.30 8.62
C TYR A 168 -40.20 23.98 7.84
N LEU A 169 -40.58 24.85 6.91
CA LEU A 169 -39.66 25.66 6.12
C LEU A 169 -39.98 27.13 6.35
N TYR A 170 -38.96 27.96 6.57
CA TYR A 170 -39.04 29.41 6.76
C TYR A 170 -38.04 30.12 5.85
N TRP A 171 -38.33 31.35 5.44
CA TRP A 171 -37.42 32.14 4.60
C TRP A 171 -37.85 33.62 4.56
N GLY A 172 -37.00 34.49 4.03
CA GLY A 172 -37.40 35.76 3.44
C GLY A 172 -36.74 37.03 3.99
N ASN A 173 -36.86 38.13 3.24
CA ASN A 173 -36.30 39.45 3.58
C ASN A 173 -37.19 40.57 3.02
N PRO A 174 -37.66 41.57 3.79
CA PRO A 174 -37.52 41.73 5.24
C PRO A 174 -38.70 41.13 6.01
N ARG A 175 -39.35 40.10 5.46
CA ARG A 175 -40.48 39.40 6.08
C ARG A 175 -40.20 37.91 6.13
N ILE A 176 -40.80 37.24 7.11
CA ILE A 176 -40.67 35.80 7.27
C ILE A 176 -41.89 35.12 6.66
N TYR A 177 -41.65 34.27 5.67
CA TYR A 177 -42.60 33.28 5.17
C TYR A 177 -42.38 31.97 5.90
N TYR A 178 -43.43 31.16 6.04
CA TYR A 178 -43.30 29.79 6.52
C TYR A 178 -44.35 28.86 5.92
N CYS A 179 -44.03 27.58 5.86
CA CYS A 179 -44.98 26.53 5.50
C CYS A 179 -44.65 25.21 6.21
N LYS A 180 -45.63 24.30 6.21
CA LYS A 180 -45.39 22.89 6.53
C LYS A 180 -44.97 22.17 5.26
N LEU A 181 -44.05 21.22 5.37
CA LEU A 181 -43.71 20.31 4.29
C LEU A 181 -44.48 18.99 4.43
N ASN A 182 -44.69 18.30 3.31
CA ASN A 182 -45.12 16.90 3.33
C ASN A 182 -43.95 15.99 3.72
N ASP A 183 -44.25 14.71 3.95
CA ASP A 183 -43.24 13.73 4.37
C ASP A 183 -42.17 13.46 3.30
N ASP A 184 -42.45 13.82 2.05
CA ASP A 184 -41.51 13.72 0.92
C ASP A 184 -40.40 14.78 0.94
N MET A 185 -40.53 15.82 1.79
CA MET A 185 -39.65 17.00 1.89
C MET A 185 -39.54 17.84 0.61
N VAL A 186 -40.30 17.52 -0.44
CA VAL A 186 -40.23 18.16 -1.76
C VAL A 186 -41.56 18.75 -2.20
N SER A 187 -42.56 18.76 -1.32
CA SER A 187 -43.84 19.43 -1.54
C SER A 187 -44.38 20.13 -0.29
N VAL A 188 -45.10 21.22 -0.50
CA VAL A 188 -45.73 22.01 0.58
C VAL A 188 -47.04 21.34 1.03
N LYS A 189 -47.23 21.28 2.34
CA LYS A 189 -48.45 20.80 3.00
C LYS A 189 -49.34 21.99 3.39
N GLY A 190 -50.32 22.28 2.53
CA GLY A 190 -51.23 23.42 2.70
C GLY A 190 -50.71 24.67 1.99
N GLU A 191 -50.75 25.81 2.67
CA GLU A 191 -50.40 27.12 2.10
C GLU A 191 -49.12 27.69 2.70
N VAL A 192 -48.39 28.47 1.89
CA VAL A 192 -47.33 29.36 2.36
C VAL A 192 -47.98 30.54 3.08
N LYS A 193 -47.49 30.84 4.28
CA LYS A 193 -48.03 31.89 5.15
C LYS A 193 -46.99 32.96 5.40
N LEU A 194 -47.46 34.20 5.44
CA LEU A 194 -46.67 35.32 5.93
C LEU A 194 -46.76 35.37 7.46
N MET A 195 -45.62 35.40 8.13
CA MET A 195 -45.55 35.52 9.58
C MET A 195 -45.90 36.95 10.02
N GLU A 196 -46.77 37.09 11.01
CA GLU A 196 -47.04 38.37 11.63
C GLU A 196 -45.88 38.75 12.55
N MET A 197 -45.06 39.72 12.12
CA MET A 197 -44.03 40.30 12.97
C MET A 197 -44.64 41.39 13.84
N THR A 198 -44.53 41.25 15.16
CA THR A 198 -45.01 42.21 16.16
C THR A 198 -43.84 42.78 16.95
N GLU A 199 -44.01 43.94 17.59
CA GLU A 199 -42.98 44.53 18.46
C GLU A 199 -42.61 43.62 19.65
N ALA A 200 -43.59 42.87 20.18
CA ALA A 200 -43.34 41.88 21.23
C ALA A 200 -42.56 40.66 20.72
N GLY A 201 -42.82 40.25 19.47
CA GLY A 201 -42.20 39.08 18.86
C GLY A 201 -40.84 39.32 18.26
N PHE A 202 -40.59 40.47 17.63
CA PHE A 202 -39.40 40.73 16.82
C PHE A 202 -38.71 42.07 17.11
N GLY A 203 -39.18 42.79 18.14
CA GLY A 203 -38.68 44.13 18.48
C GLY A 203 -39.25 45.26 17.62
N ALA A 204 -39.85 44.95 16.47
CA ALA A 204 -40.60 45.85 15.59
C ALA A 204 -41.77 45.12 14.92
N PRO A 205 -42.83 45.84 14.51
CA PRO A 205 -43.84 45.28 13.65
C PRO A 205 -43.31 45.10 12.21
N ASN A 206 -44.16 44.52 11.36
CA ASN A 206 -43.94 44.43 9.92
C ASN A 206 -43.51 45.78 9.30
N PRO A 207 -42.64 45.77 8.27
CA PRO A 207 -42.09 47.00 7.67
C PRO A 207 -43.12 48.08 7.32
N ASP A 208 -44.27 47.68 6.76
CA ASP A 208 -45.37 48.56 6.37
C ASP A 208 -46.15 49.14 7.56
N GLN A 209 -46.01 48.54 8.74
CA GLN A 209 -46.63 48.98 9.99
C GLN A 209 -45.66 49.80 10.87
N ARG A 210 -44.42 50.02 10.41
CA ARG A 210 -43.43 50.79 11.15
C ARG A 210 -43.75 52.29 11.06
N VAL A 211 -43.77 52.94 12.21
CA VAL A 211 -44.00 54.39 12.32
C VAL A 211 -42.66 55.09 12.07
N LYS A 212 -42.66 56.02 11.10
CA LYS A 212 -41.50 56.86 10.80
C LYS A 212 -40.99 57.54 12.08
N ASP A 213 -39.68 57.55 12.27
CA ASP A 213 -38.96 58.15 13.42
C ASP A 213 -39.18 57.46 14.79
N LYS A 214 -40.02 56.41 14.89
CA LYS A 214 -40.09 55.58 16.09
C LYS A 214 -38.85 54.69 16.17
N LYS A 215 -38.13 54.75 17.30
CA LYS A 215 -37.06 53.81 17.63
C LYS A 215 -37.67 52.51 18.15
N TYR A 216 -37.56 51.46 17.35
CA TYR A 216 -37.93 50.10 17.73
C TYR A 216 -36.81 49.43 18.54
N LYS A 217 -37.15 48.36 19.29
CA LYS A 217 -36.14 47.60 20.05
C LYS A 217 -35.16 46.91 19.11
N ASP A 218 -35.70 46.36 18.04
CA ASP A 218 -34.96 45.67 16.99
C ASP A 218 -35.83 45.58 15.74
N CYS A 219 -35.27 45.12 14.62
CA CYS A 219 -36.04 44.82 13.42
C CYS A 219 -35.42 43.63 12.68
N TYR A 220 -36.23 42.63 12.36
CA TYR A 220 -35.82 41.56 11.45
C TYR A 220 -35.38 42.14 10.09
N THR A 221 -34.26 41.61 9.58
CA THR A 221 -33.73 41.88 8.25
C THR A 221 -33.83 40.63 7.38
N GLU A 222 -33.11 39.55 7.71
CA GLU A 222 -33.01 38.34 6.87
C GLU A 222 -32.45 37.13 7.65
N GLY A 223 -32.08 36.05 6.94
CA GLY A 223 -31.34 34.92 7.49
C GLY A 223 -32.01 34.20 8.66
N PRO A 224 -33.29 33.78 8.56
CA PRO A 224 -33.94 33.07 9.64
C PRO A 224 -33.24 31.72 9.86
N TRP A 225 -33.02 31.33 11.11
CA TRP A 225 -32.50 30.04 11.51
C TRP A 225 -33.37 29.46 12.63
N VAL A 226 -34.07 28.37 12.33
CA VAL A 226 -35.02 27.76 13.27
C VAL A 226 -34.45 26.49 13.87
N ARG A 227 -34.54 26.38 15.19
CA ARG A 227 -34.22 25.15 15.92
C ARG A 227 -35.10 24.98 17.15
N LYS A 228 -35.02 23.80 17.75
CA LYS A 228 -35.61 23.51 19.06
C LYS A 228 -34.52 23.42 20.13
N ALA A 229 -34.76 24.04 21.27
CA ALA A 229 -33.89 24.06 22.44
C ALA A 229 -34.69 23.59 23.66
N GLY A 230 -34.52 22.33 24.07
CA GLY A 230 -35.39 21.73 25.08
C GLY A 230 -36.86 21.76 24.63
N THR A 231 -37.72 22.45 25.36
CA THR A 231 -39.16 22.56 25.04
C THR A 231 -39.52 23.80 24.22
N LYS A 232 -38.56 24.68 23.93
CA LYS A 232 -38.82 25.97 23.23
C LYS A 232 -38.31 25.91 21.80
N TYR A 233 -39.01 26.60 20.91
CA TYR A 233 -38.55 26.87 19.55
C TYR A 233 -37.80 28.21 19.57
N GLN A 234 -36.66 28.25 18.89
CA GLN A 234 -35.81 29.43 18.76
C GLN A 234 -35.74 29.81 17.28
N LEU A 235 -35.99 31.08 16.99
CA LEU A 235 -35.83 31.69 15.68
C LEU A 235 -34.75 32.76 15.80
N ILE A 236 -33.59 32.47 15.22
CA ILE A 236 -32.39 33.31 15.21
C ILE A 236 -32.35 34.02 13.85
N TYR A 237 -31.94 35.29 13.79
CA TYR A 237 -31.99 36.05 12.55
C TYR A 237 -31.08 37.27 12.55
N ALA A 238 -30.74 37.73 11.34
CA ALA A 238 -30.11 39.02 11.11
C ALA A 238 -31.11 40.14 11.40
N ALA A 239 -30.66 41.16 12.11
CA ALA A 239 -31.50 42.24 12.61
C ALA A 239 -30.79 43.59 12.62
N GLY A 240 -31.55 44.67 12.85
CA GLY A 240 -31.04 46.03 12.98
C GLY A 240 -30.98 46.84 11.68
N GLY A 241 -31.29 46.23 10.53
CA GLY A 241 -31.01 46.79 9.21
C GLY A 241 -29.52 46.63 8.85
N VAL A 242 -29.00 47.46 7.95
CA VAL A 242 -27.58 47.44 7.55
C VAL A 242 -26.83 48.59 8.24
N PRO A 243 -25.75 48.34 9.01
CA PRO A 243 -25.13 47.03 9.26
C PRO A 243 -25.94 46.15 10.22
N GLU A 244 -25.81 44.83 10.05
CA GLU A 244 -26.61 43.82 10.73
C GLU A 244 -25.95 43.26 12.00
N HIS A 245 -26.76 42.96 13.01
CA HIS A 245 -26.42 42.16 14.19
C HIS A 245 -27.28 40.89 14.24
N ILE A 246 -26.97 39.91 15.09
CA ILE A 246 -27.80 38.70 15.24
C ILE A 246 -28.66 38.80 16.49
N ALA A 247 -29.96 38.61 16.33
CA ALA A 247 -30.95 38.55 17.40
C ALA A 247 -31.72 37.22 17.37
N TYR A 248 -32.54 36.99 18.40
CA TYR A 248 -33.42 35.82 18.42
C TYR A 248 -34.72 36.05 19.17
N SER A 249 -35.66 35.16 18.85
CA SER A 249 -36.98 35.08 19.47
C SER A 249 -37.32 33.64 19.84
N GLU A 250 -38.20 33.48 20.82
CA GLU A 250 -38.64 32.17 21.32
C GLU A 250 -40.14 31.97 21.19
N SER A 251 -40.57 30.72 21.05
CA SER A 251 -41.99 30.33 21.07
C SER A 251 -42.19 28.95 21.70
N ASP A 252 -43.43 28.68 22.12
CA ASP A 252 -43.93 27.35 22.53
C ASP A 252 -44.46 26.54 21.34
N SER A 253 -44.49 27.12 20.14
CA SER A 253 -44.96 26.47 18.90
C SER A 253 -44.01 26.82 17.76
N PRO A 254 -43.79 25.92 16.79
CA PRO A 254 -42.90 26.19 15.65
C PRO A 254 -43.38 27.39 14.81
N THR A 255 -44.67 27.74 14.86
CA THR A 255 -45.24 28.83 14.05
C THR A 255 -45.55 30.10 14.86
N GLY A 256 -45.06 30.20 16.10
CA GLY A 256 -45.38 31.31 16.99
C GLY A 256 -46.68 31.11 17.82
N PRO A 257 -47.10 32.12 18.58
CA PRO A 257 -46.55 33.49 18.61
C PRO A 257 -45.13 33.53 19.17
N TRP A 258 -44.29 34.38 18.60
CA TRP A 258 -42.90 34.57 19.00
C TRP A 258 -42.78 35.66 20.07
N THR A 259 -41.72 35.58 20.88
CA THR A 259 -41.33 36.58 21.87
C THR A 259 -39.88 36.97 21.66
N TYR A 260 -39.59 38.26 21.48
CA TYR A 260 -38.24 38.77 21.30
C TYR A 260 -37.40 38.58 22.55
N LYS A 261 -36.20 38.01 22.40
CA LYS A 261 -35.32 37.66 23.52
C LYS A 261 -34.03 38.48 23.61
N GLY A 262 -33.69 39.23 22.57
CA GLY A 262 -32.52 40.12 22.57
C GLY A 262 -31.49 39.78 21.49
N ILE A 263 -30.35 40.45 21.61
CA ILE A 263 -29.21 40.36 20.69
C ILE A 263 -28.27 39.25 21.17
N ILE A 264 -27.92 38.32 20.28
CA ILE A 264 -26.91 37.27 20.51
C ILE A 264 -25.52 37.84 20.19
N MET A 265 -25.35 38.34 18.97
CA MET A 265 -24.09 38.93 18.51
C MET A 265 -24.35 40.40 18.16
N PRO A 266 -23.85 41.37 18.95
CA PRO A 266 -24.02 42.78 18.66
C PRO A 266 -23.19 43.22 17.47
N LEU A 267 -23.48 44.42 16.95
CA LEU A 267 -22.62 45.09 15.98
C LEU A 267 -21.17 45.08 16.47
N SER A 268 -20.32 44.44 15.68
CA SER A 268 -18.94 44.16 16.01
C SER A 268 -18.07 44.46 14.80
N ASP A 269 -16.78 44.71 15.03
CA ASP A 269 -15.82 44.84 13.94
C ASP A 269 -15.57 43.47 13.31
N THR A 270 -16.42 43.08 12.36
CA THR A 270 -16.32 41.84 11.59
C THR A 270 -15.83 42.11 10.17
N GLY A 271 -15.65 43.36 9.74
CA GLY A 271 -15.37 43.69 8.34
C GLY A 271 -16.49 43.35 7.35
N SER A 272 -17.66 42.88 7.82
CA SER A 272 -18.88 42.65 7.03
C SER A 272 -19.99 43.59 7.51
N PHE A 273 -20.81 44.08 6.60
CA PHE A 273 -22.01 44.86 6.94
C PHE A 273 -23.27 44.00 7.02
N THR A 274 -23.27 42.79 6.45
CA THR A 274 -24.29 41.77 6.69
C THR A 274 -23.84 40.77 7.76
N ASN A 275 -24.78 39.99 8.28
CA ASN A 275 -24.52 38.90 9.21
C ASN A 275 -25.54 37.77 9.02
N HIS A 276 -25.07 36.51 8.97
CA HIS A 276 -25.94 35.34 8.83
C HIS A 276 -25.52 34.28 9.85
N ALA A 277 -26.48 33.78 10.64
CA ALA A 277 -26.20 32.84 11.70
C ALA A 277 -26.59 31.39 11.36
N GLY A 278 -25.84 30.45 11.92
CA GLY A 278 -26.17 29.03 12.01
C GLY A 278 -25.76 28.48 13.37
N VAL A 279 -26.56 27.60 13.97
CA VAL A 279 -26.29 27.04 15.30
C VAL A 279 -26.43 25.53 15.29
N ALA A 280 -25.41 24.84 15.81
CA ALA A 280 -25.42 23.39 15.95
C ALA A 280 -24.75 22.94 17.25
N ASP A 281 -25.28 21.86 17.83
CA ASP A 281 -24.70 21.18 18.99
C ASP A 281 -23.93 19.94 18.52
N TYR A 282 -22.68 19.78 18.96
CA TYR A 282 -21.82 18.68 18.52
C TYR A 282 -20.91 18.20 19.65
N LYS A 283 -20.93 16.89 19.92
CA LYS A 283 -20.11 16.22 20.95
C LYS A 283 -20.15 16.89 22.33
N GLY A 284 -21.31 17.43 22.72
CA GLY A 284 -21.51 18.07 24.03
C GLY A 284 -21.13 19.56 24.08
N HIS A 285 -20.79 20.16 22.95
CA HIS A 285 -20.49 21.57 22.79
C HIS A 285 -21.53 22.25 21.89
N SER A 286 -21.77 23.55 22.10
CA SER A 286 -22.68 24.35 21.27
C SER A 286 -21.86 25.37 20.46
N TYR A 287 -22.13 25.43 19.16
CA TYR A 287 -21.38 26.27 18.22
C TYR A 287 -22.28 27.28 17.52
N PHE A 288 -21.78 28.51 17.42
CA PHE A 288 -22.40 29.62 16.72
C PHE A 288 -21.54 29.96 15.49
N CYS A 289 -22.05 29.63 14.31
CA CYS A 289 -21.44 29.93 13.03
C CYS A 289 -21.99 31.26 12.51
N TYR A 290 -21.11 32.10 11.99
CA TYR A 290 -21.44 33.39 11.38
C TYR A 290 -20.45 33.72 10.26
N HIS A 291 -20.62 34.82 9.54
CA HIS A 291 -19.63 35.27 8.55
C HIS A 291 -18.94 36.59 8.95
N THR A 292 -17.76 36.82 8.41
CA THR A 292 -16.92 38.00 8.63
C THR A 292 -16.20 38.38 7.33
N GLY A 293 -15.89 39.65 7.10
CA GLY A 293 -15.06 40.12 5.99
C GLY A 293 -13.57 40.21 6.33
N LYS A 294 -13.09 39.49 7.34
CA LYS A 294 -11.71 39.61 7.86
C LYS A 294 -10.66 38.79 7.11
N LEU A 295 -11.06 37.87 6.22
CA LEU A 295 -10.10 37.17 5.39
C LEU A 295 -9.36 38.18 4.49
N PRO A 296 -8.05 38.04 4.22
CA PRO A 296 -7.33 38.97 3.35
C PRO A 296 -8.02 39.14 2.00
N GLN A 297 -8.13 40.38 1.52
CA GLN A 297 -8.89 40.78 0.32
C GLN A 297 -10.41 40.60 0.42
N GLY A 298 -10.92 40.24 1.61
CA GLY A 298 -12.35 40.16 1.91
C GLY A 298 -12.98 41.52 2.23
N GLY A 299 -14.23 41.46 2.66
CA GLY A 299 -15.04 42.61 3.03
C GLY A 299 -16.52 42.23 3.08
N GLY A 300 -17.42 43.22 2.93
CA GLY A 300 -18.86 42.97 2.96
C GLY A 300 -19.41 42.13 1.80
N PHE A 301 -18.68 42.01 0.68
CA PHE A 301 -19.01 41.13 -0.45
C PHE A 301 -17.98 40.00 -0.65
N GLY A 302 -16.99 39.91 0.24
CA GLY A 302 -15.98 38.86 0.27
C GLY A 302 -15.95 38.28 1.68
N ARG A 303 -17.03 37.58 2.04
CA ARG A 303 -17.27 37.10 3.40
C ARG A 303 -16.60 35.74 3.63
N SER A 304 -16.41 35.38 4.90
CA SER A 304 -15.75 34.14 5.31
C SER A 304 -16.35 33.64 6.61
N VAL A 305 -16.63 32.35 6.71
CA VAL A 305 -17.26 31.78 7.90
C VAL A 305 -16.31 31.81 9.09
N ALA A 306 -16.83 32.19 10.25
CA ALA A 306 -16.20 32.12 11.55
C ALA A 306 -17.11 31.39 12.54
N ILE A 307 -16.51 30.83 13.59
CA ILE A 307 -17.22 29.98 14.56
C ILE A 307 -16.79 30.35 15.97
N GLU A 308 -17.78 30.48 16.86
CA GLU A 308 -17.57 30.60 18.30
C GLU A 308 -18.21 29.40 19.04
N GLU A 309 -17.54 28.94 20.10
CA GLU A 309 -18.14 28.01 21.05
C GLU A 309 -18.83 28.80 22.16
N PHE A 310 -20.01 28.39 22.58
CA PHE A 310 -20.73 29.04 23.67
C PHE A 310 -21.42 28.03 24.59
N LYS A 311 -21.91 28.53 25.73
CA LYS A 311 -22.79 27.80 26.64
C LYS A 311 -24.04 28.62 26.87
N TYR A 312 -25.19 27.96 26.80
CA TYR A 312 -26.45 28.59 27.19
C TYR A 312 -26.40 29.08 28.65
N ASN A 313 -27.09 30.18 28.91
CA ASN A 313 -27.33 30.64 30.27
C ASN A 313 -28.18 29.60 31.04
N ALA A 314 -28.21 29.70 32.37
CA ALA A 314 -28.94 28.75 33.22
C ALA A 314 -30.45 28.67 32.91
N ASP A 315 -31.03 29.71 32.34
CA ASP A 315 -32.43 29.78 31.93
C ASP A 315 -32.69 29.30 30.48
N GLY A 316 -31.66 28.79 29.80
CA GLY A 316 -31.72 28.33 28.41
C GLY A 316 -31.54 29.43 27.35
N SER A 317 -31.39 30.70 27.76
CA SER A 317 -31.15 31.80 26.83
C SER A 317 -29.74 31.78 26.25
N PHE A 318 -29.56 32.39 25.08
CA PHE A 318 -28.22 32.62 24.51
C PHE A 318 -27.44 33.63 25.35
N PRO A 319 -26.13 33.40 25.57
CA PRO A 319 -25.24 34.46 26.04
C PRO A 319 -25.00 35.49 24.93
N THR A 320 -24.40 36.62 25.28
CA THR A 320 -23.78 37.48 24.27
C THR A 320 -22.53 36.79 23.72
N ILE A 321 -22.46 36.64 22.40
CA ILE A 321 -21.35 36.00 21.68
C ILE A 321 -20.62 37.09 20.89
N LEU A 322 -19.31 37.21 21.10
CA LEU A 322 -18.46 38.19 20.43
C LEU A 322 -17.54 37.49 19.43
N PRO A 323 -17.27 38.09 18.26
CA PRO A 323 -16.36 37.51 17.29
C PRO A 323 -14.92 37.50 17.82
N THR A 324 -14.25 36.37 17.72
CA THR A 324 -12.85 36.19 18.12
C THR A 324 -11.96 35.91 16.91
N GLN A 325 -10.65 36.11 17.08
CA GLN A 325 -9.68 35.69 16.08
C GLN A 325 -9.27 34.23 16.31
N GLU A 326 -9.26 33.79 17.56
CA GLU A 326 -8.86 32.48 18.03
C GLU A 326 -9.84 31.37 17.64
N GLY A 327 -11.13 31.68 17.56
CA GLY A 327 -12.19 30.72 17.28
C GLY A 327 -12.30 29.61 18.33
N VAL A 328 -12.59 28.40 17.87
CA VAL A 328 -12.89 27.25 18.73
C VAL A 328 -11.64 26.47 19.14
N LYS A 329 -11.74 25.74 20.27
CA LYS A 329 -10.70 24.80 20.71
C LYS A 329 -10.89 23.44 20.04
N PRO A 330 -9.81 22.66 19.82
CA PRO A 330 -9.93 21.28 19.38
C PRO A 330 -10.67 20.44 20.42
N ILE A 331 -11.58 19.58 19.95
CA ILE A 331 -12.31 18.63 20.81
C ILE A 331 -11.85 17.17 20.62
N GLY A 332 -10.73 16.97 19.91
CA GLY A 332 -10.12 15.67 19.66
C GLY A 332 -8.71 15.82 19.08
N THR A 333 -7.96 14.73 19.01
CA THR A 333 -6.64 14.68 18.37
C THR A 333 -6.73 14.24 16.91
N PHE A 334 -5.75 14.63 16.12
CA PHE A 334 -5.66 14.33 14.70
C PHE A 334 -4.58 13.25 14.44
N ASN A 335 -4.96 12.13 13.81
CA ASN A 335 -4.03 11.04 13.50
C ASN A 335 -3.29 11.31 12.17
N PRO A 336 -1.95 11.48 12.16
CA PRO A 336 -1.17 11.73 10.94
C PRO A 336 -0.83 10.46 10.16
N TYR A 337 -1.07 9.27 10.73
CA TYR A 337 -0.66 7.97 10.17
C TYR A 337 -1.64 7.36 9.16
N ARG A 338 -2.75 8.06 8.90
CA ARG A 338 -3.68 7.75 7.80
C ARG A 338 -3.34 8.60 6.59
N LYS A 339 -3.86 8.22 5.42
CA LYS A 339 -3.90 9.11 4.27
C LYS A 339 -4.82 10.29 4.59
N VAL A 340 -4.29 11.51 4.48
CA VAL A 340 -4.95 12.77 4.79
C VAL A 340 -5.00 13.59 3.51
N GLN A 341 -6.17 14.07 3.14
CA GLN A 341 -6.28 15.00 2.00
C GLN A 341 -5.62 16.34 2.36
N ALA A 342 -4.94 16.96 1.41
CA ALA A 342 -4.17 18.18 1.64
C ALA A 342 -5.08 19.35 2.07
N GLU A 343 -6.31 19.36 1.58
CA GLU A 343 -7.38 20.29 1.90
C GLU A 343 -8.05 20.03 3.27
N VAL A 344 -7.45 19.20 4.13
CA VAL A 344 -7.74 19.16 5.56
C VAL A 344 -6.90 20.22 6.27
N ILE A 345 -7.51 21.37 6.54
CA ILE A 345 -6.82 22.60 6.96
C ILE A 345 -7.42 23.12 8.26
N ALA A 346 -6.58 23.50 9.22
CA ALA A 346 -6.99 24.35 10.33
C ALA A 346 -6.71 25.83 10.07
N TYR A 347 -5.62 26.12 9.37
CA TYR A 347 -5.32 27.45 8.87
C TYR A 347 -4.41 27.34 7.64
N SER A 348 -4.63 28.17 6.63
CA SER A 348 -3.69 28.34 5.52
C SER A 348 -3.42 29.80 5.20
N ARG A 349 -2.30 30.06 4.52
CA ARG A 349 -1.97 31.39 3.99
C ARG A 349 -1.51 31.26 2.54
N GLY A 350 -2.11 32.08 1.67
CA GLY A 350 -1.69 32.25 0.28
C GLY A 350 -2.08 31.10 -0.65
N ILE A 351 -2.94 30.19 -0.21
CA ILE A 351 -3.26 28.94 -0.90
C ILE A 351 -4.74 28.96 -1.32
N LYS A 352 -5.03 28.40 -2.50
CA LYS A 352 -6.39 28.12 -2.98
C LYS A 352 -6.63 26.60 -3.03
N SER A 353 -7.87 26.18 -3.21
CA SER A 353 -8.25 24.79 -3.44
C SER A 353 -9.06 24.65 -4.73
N GLN A 354 -8.83 23.58 -5.49
CA GLN A 354 -9.48 23.34 -6.78
C GLN A 354 -10.11 21.94 -6.83
N PRO A 355 -11.28 21.78 -7.46
CA PRO A 355 -11.87 20.47 -7.68
C PRO A 355 -11.06 19.66 -8.69
N TYR A 356 -11.02 18.33 -8.50
CA TYR A 356 -10.35 17.38 -9.38
C TYR A 356 -11.13 16.08 -9.49
N GLY A 357 -11.53 15.72 -10.71
CA GLY A 357 -12.46 14.60 -10.88
C GLY A 357 -13.82 14.87 -10.23
N HIS A 358 -14.51 13.81 -9.78
CA HIS A 358 -15.88 13.92 -9.26
C HIS A 358 -15.94 14.28 -7.77
N ASP A 359 -15.04 13.75 -6.94
CA ASP A 359 -15.12 13.84 -5.46
C ASP A 359 -13.78 14.22 -4.79
N ASN A 360 -12.84 14.77 -5.54
CA ASN A 360 -11.51 15.12 -5.01
C ASN A 360 -11.25 16.63 -5.12
N VAL A 361 -10.43 17.13 -4.21
CA VAL A 361 -9.95 18.51 -4.17
C VAL A 361 -8.44 18.45 -4.02
N TYR A 362 -7.72 19.42 -4.57
CA TYR A 362 -6.30 19.62 -4.28
C TYR A 362 -6.03 21.09 -3.97
N LEU A 363 -4.89 21.37 -3.35
CA LEU A 363 -4.40 22.71 -3.09
C LEU A 363 -3.57 23.24 -4.25
N SER A 364 -3.84 24.48 -4.64
CA SER A 364 -3.16 25.23 -5.71
C SER A 364 -2.59 26.56 -5.18
N ASP A 365 -1.87 27.27 -6.05
CA ASP A 365 -1.24 28.56 -5.75
C ASP A 365 -0.21 28.50 -4.62
N LEU A 366 0.49 27.37 -4.47
CA LEU A 366 1.52 27.21 -3.44
C LEU A 366 2.82 27.91 -3.85
N HIS A 367 3.19 28.97 -3.14
CA HIS A 367 4.43 29.72 -3.32
C HIS A 367 5.34 29.64 -2.10
N THR A 368 6.61 30.02 -2.27
CA THR A 368 7.54 30.18 -1.15
C THR A 368 7.03 31.23 -0.17
N GLY A 369 6.75 30.80 1.07
CA GLY A 369 6.21 31.64 2.12
C GLY A 369 4.77 31.28 2.50
N ASP A 370 4.10 30.45 1.72
CA ASP A 370 2.79 29.92 2.05
C ASP A 370 2.90 28.75 3.02
N TYR A 371 1.77 28.34 3.59
CA TYR A 371 1.71 27.16 4.46
C TYR A 371 0.27 26.67 4.66
N VAL A 372 0.18 25.38 4.99
CA VAL A 372 -0.99 24.76 5.61
C VAL A 372 -0.63 24.38 7.04
N LYS A 373 -1.57 24.60 7.96
CA LYS A 373 -1.50 24.19 9.36
C LYS A 373 -2.58 23.15 9.64
N VAL A 374 -2.21 22.07 10.31
CA VAL A 374 -3.09 21.06 10.89
C VAL A 374 -2.88 21.08 12.40
N ARG A 375 -3.94 21.17 13.18
CA ARG A 375 -3.87 21.34 14.64
C ARG A 375 -4.03 20.03 15.39
N ASN A 376 -3.41 19.97 16.56
CA ASN A 376 -3.58 18.89 17.54
C ASN A 376 -3.24 17.49 16.97
N VAL A 377 -2.18 17.40 16.16
CA VAL A 377 -1.68 16.18 15.53
C VAL A 377 -0.98 15.30 16.56
N ASP A 378 -1.51 14.10 16.78
CA ASP A 378 -1.03 13.15 17.76
C ASP A 378 -0.13 12.09 17.11
N PHE A 379 1.17 12.22 17.35
CA PHE A 379 2.18 11.25 16.93
C PHE A 379 2.21 10.03 17.87
N GLY A 380 1.60 10.12 19.05
CA GLY A 380 1.65 9.11 20.11
C GLY A 380 3.08 8.74 20.48
N ASP A 381 3.29 7.46 20.82
CA ASP A 381 4.62 6.85 21.03
C ASP A 381 5.22 6.27 19.73
N ARG A 382 4.47 6.33 18.63
CA ARG A 382 4.89 5.78 17.34
C ARG A 382 5.71 6.85 16.64
N GLN A 383 6.99 6.58 16.40
CA GLN A 383 7.84 7.54 15.69
C GLN A 383 7.53 7.49 14.19
N PRO A 384 7.33 8.64 13.53
CA PRO A 384 7.18 8.66 12.08
C PRO A 384 8.48 8.22 11.41
N ALA A 385 8.38 7.28 10.48
CA ALA A 385 9.50 6.67 9.77
C ALA A 385 9.64 7.21 8.33
N ALA A 386 8.56 7.72 7.76
CA ALA A 386 8.54 8.29 6.42
C ALA A 386 7.35 9.25 6.26
N PHE A 387 7.49 10.18 5.32
CA PHE A 387 6.43 11.07 4.87
C PHE A 387 6.21 10.86 3.37
N ARG A 388 4.95 10.79 2.96
CA ARG A 388 4.53 10.72 1.56
C ARG A 388 3.54 11.81 1.25
N ALA A 389 3.58 12.28 0.01
CA ALA A 389 2.62 13.25 -0.51
C ALA A 389 2.33 13.00 -1.99
N SER A 390 1.09 13.28 -2.43
CA SER A 390 0.72 13.38 -3.83
C SER A 390 0.78 14.83 -4.27
N VAL A 391 1.62 15.09 -5.26
CA VAL A 391 1.95 16.43 -5.74
C VAL A 391 2.07 16.44 -7.25
N ALA A 392 1.82 17.59 -7.86
CA ALA A 392 2.06 17.80 -9.28
C ALA A 392 2.72 19.17 -9.52
N SER A 393 3.60 19.26 -10.51
CA SER A 393 4.27 20.52 -10.86
C SER A 393 4.48 20.60 -12.36
N ALA A 394 3.98 21.68 -12.97
CA ALA A 394 4.25 21.95 -14.39
C ALA A 394 5.60 22.64 -14.62
N LEU A 395 6.20 23.21 -13.58
CA LEU A 395 7.41 24.04 -13.66
C LEU A 395 8.59 23.33 -12.98
N TYR A 396 9.35 24.04 -12.14
CA TYR A 396 10.60 23.54 -11.56
C TYR A 396 10.42 22.60 -10.37
N GLY A 397 9.19 22.41 -9.89
CA GLY A 397 8.93 21.76 -8.61
C GLY A 397 9.39 22.63 -7.43
N GLY A 398 9.75 21.98 -6.33
CA GLY A 398 10.14 22.64 -5.09
C GLY A 398 10.39 21.63 -3.97
N LYS A 399 10.05 22.02 -2.76
CA LYS A 399 10.16 21.21 -1.56
C LYS A 399 8.94 21.43 -0.69
N LEU A 400 8.52 20.40 0.02
CA LEU A 400 7.52 20.47 1.07
C LEU A 400 8.20 20.18 2.40
N GLU A 401 8.32 21.21 3.25
CA GLU A 401 8.85 21.06 4.61
C GLU A 401 7.73 20.73 5.60
N LEU A 402 8.01 19.84 6.54
CA LEU A 402 7.15 19.56 7.69
C LEU A 402 7.78 20.17 8.92
N ARG A 403 7.04 21.05 9.61
CA ARG A 403 7.49 21.72 10.84
C ARG A 403 6.45 21.55 11.94
N ILE A 404 6.90 21.40 13.18
CA ILE A 404 6.01 21.29 14.34
C ILE A 404 5.93 22.60 15.12
N ASP A 405 4.76 22.85 15.72
CA ASP A 405 4.40 23.91 16.66
C ASP A 405 4.42 25.35 16.13
N SER A 406 5.28 25.69 15.16
CA SER A 406 5.24 26.98 14.47
C SER A 406 5.99 26.93 13.12
N LEU A 407 5.80 27.98 12.30
CA LEU A 407 6.57 28.17 11.05
C LEU A 407 8.10 28.23 11.24
N ARG A 408 8.56 28.60 12.44
CA ARG A 408 9.98 28.60 12.83
C ARG A 408 10.34 27.45 13.75
N GLY A 409 9.38 26.57 14.04
CA GLY A 409 9.58 25.40 14.87
C GLY A 409 10.45 24.37 14.19
N GLU A 410 10.66 23.26 14.89
CA GLU A 410 11.55 22.22 14.42
C GLU A 410 11.06 21.67 13.08
N LYS A 411 11.94 21.68 12.08
CA LYS A 411 11.73 20.93 10.84
C LYS A 411 11.97 19.46 11.11
N ILE A 412 10.93 18.67 10.89
CA ILE A 412 10.91 17.22 11.15
C ILE A 412 11.07 16.41 9.87
N ALA A 413 10.70 16.94 8.70
CA ALA A 413 10.95 16.30 7.42
C ALA A 413 11.02 17.34 6.29
N GLU A 414 11.61 16.94 5.17
CA GLU A 414 11.58 17.68 3.91
C GLU A 414 11.45 16.69 2.75
N ALA A 415 10.48 16.91 1.87
CA ALA A 415 10.26 16.10 0.68
C ALA A 415 10.49 16.94 -0.58
N VAL A 416 11.29 16.42 -1.51
CA VAL A 416 11.56 17.09 -2.79
C VAL A 416 10.40 16.84 -3.75
N VAL A 417 9.88 17.90 -4.34
CA VAL A 417 8.86 17.86 -5.38
C VAL A 417 9.54 18.10 -6.73
N PRO A 418 9.64 17.10 -7.63
CA PRO A 418 10.19 17.31 -8.95
C PRO A 418 9.15 17.92 -9.91
N PRO A 419 9.58 18.44 -11.07
CA PRO A 419 8.69 18.64 -12.21
C PRO A 419 7.97 17.33 -12.56
N THR A 420 6.65 17.37 -12.70
CA THR A 420 5.84 16.20 -13.07
C THR A 420 5.29 16.29 -14.50
N GLY A 421 5.37 17.48 -15.11
CA GLY A 421 4.95 17.75 -16.49
C GLY A 421 3.53 18.29 -16.63
N GLY A 422 2.89 18.68 -15.53
CA GLY A 422 1.59 19.36 -15.53
C GLY A 422 1.08 19.61 -14.11
N TRP A 423 0.15 20.57 -13.94
CA TRP A 423 -0.42 20.94 -12.63
C TRP A 423 -1.38 19.91 -12.04
N GLU A 424 -1.80 18.92 -12.82
CA GLU A 424 -2.68 17.84 -12.40
C GLU A 424 -2.08 16.45 -12.72
N ARG A 425 -0.78 16.40 -13.05
CA ARG A 425 -0.05 15.15 -13.26
C ARG A 425 0.56 14.70 -11.95
N PHE A 426 -0.29 14.17 -11.07
CA PHE A 426 0.08 13.78 -9.71
C PHE A 426 1.04 12.59 -9.70
N ILE A 427 2.10 12.72 -8.91
CA ILE A 427 2.99 11.62 -8.51
C ILE A 427 3.01 11.54 -6.99
N THR A 428 3.34 10.36 -6.47
CA THR A 428 3.66 10.23 -5.04
C THR A 428 5.15 10.49 -4.82
N ILE A 429 5.46 11.48 -4.00
CA ILE A 429 6.81 11.70 -3.46
C ILE A 429 6.92 11.07 -2.07
N GLU A 430 8.12 10.66 -1.69
CA GLU A 430 8.43 10.05 -0.39
C GLU A 430 9.75 10.62 0.14
N THR A 431 9.80 10.90 1.45
CA THR A 431 11.04 11.13 2.19
C THR A 431 11.09 10.23 3.41
N ARG A 432 12.27 9.67 3.68
CA ARG A 432 12.56 8.86 4.88
C ARG A 432 13.37 9.64 5.92
N ASP A 433 13.86 10.82 5.55
CA ASP A 433 14.56 11.70 6.48
C ASP A 433 13.52 12.42 7.33
N VAL A 434 12.95 11.66 8.27
CA VAL A 434 11.96 12.11 9.23
C VAL A 434 12.55 11.99 10.62
N LYS A 435 12.63 13.12 11.33
CA LYS A 435 13.09 13.15 12.71
C LYS A 435 12.08 12.46 13.62
N PRO A 436 12.55 11.79 14.70
CA PRO A 436 11.66 11.31 15.74
C PRO A 436 10.84 12.45 16.35
N VAL A 437 9.53 12.25 16.41
CA VAL A 437 8.55 13.14 17.04
C VAL A 437 7.60 12.25 17.83
N SER A 438 7.13 12.73 18.98
CA SER A 438 6.20 12.03 19.86
C SER A 438 5.27 13.02 20.54
N GLY A 439 4.09 12.58 20.95
CA GLY A 439 3.11 13.45 21.59
C GLY A 439 2.31 14.28 20.59
N VAL A 440 1.70 15.36 21.09
CA VAL A 440 0.72 16.16 20.33
C VAL A 440 1.30 17.51 19.94
N HIS A 441 1.26 17.81 18.64
CA HIS A 441 1.84 19.03 18.05
C HIS A 441 0.91 19.63 17.00
N ASP A 442 1.04 20.93 16.72
CA ASP A 442 0.52 21.50 15.48
C ASP A 442 1.51 21.20 14.35
N LEU A 443 1.03 20.76 13.18
CA LEU A 443 1.86 20.44 12.01
C LEU A 443 1.71 21.52 10.93
N TYR A 444 2.83 22.05 10.46
CA TYR A 444 2.91 23.01 9.36
C TYR A 444 3.53 22.33 8.14
N LEU A 445 2.82 22.39 7.02
CA LEU A 445 3.24 21.95 5.70
C LEU A 445 3.62 23.19 4.90
N VAL A 446 4.91 23.37 4.63
CA VAL A 446 5.47 24.63 4.14
C VAL A 446 6.12 24.42 2.77
N PRO A 447 5.49 24.88 1.67
CA PRO A 447 6.11 24.88 0.36
C PRO A 447 7.33 25.82 0.30
N GLN A 448 8.43 25.35 -0.30
CA GLN A 448 9.69 26.06 -0.45
C GLN A 448 10.26 25.86 -1.86
N GLY A 449 10.79 26.93 -2.46
CA GLY A 449 11.37 26.89 -3.79
C GLY A 449 11.72 28.28 -4.34
N PHE A 450 11.73 28.42 -5.66
CA PHE A 450 11.97 29.71 -6.31
C PHE A 450 10.87 30.72 -5.94
N LYS A 451 11.27 31.95 -5.64
CA LYS A 451 10.31 33.03 -5.34
C LYS A 451 9.60 33.50 -6.61
N GLY A 452 8.32 33.84 -6.48
CA GLY A 452 7.54 34.47 -7.54
C GLY A 452 6.95 33.52 -8.58
N THR A 453 6.98 32.21 -8.33
CA THR A 453 6.33 31.19 -9.16
C THR A 453 5.53 30.24 -8.26
N GLU A 454 4.39 29.77 -8.75
CA GLU A 454 3.72 28.61 -8.19
C GLU A 454 4.68 27.42 -8.26
N LEU A 455 4.78 26.66 -7.17
CA LEU A 455 5.77 25.59 -7.01
C LEU A 455 5.19 24.24 -7.45
N PHE A 456 4.04 23.87 -6.89
CA PHE A 456 3.37 22.60 -7.12
C PHE A 456 1.93 22.66 -6.58
N THR A 457 1.05 21.82 -7.11
CA THR A 457 -0.24 21.49 -6.49
C THR A 457 -0.07 20.30 -5.55
N PHE A 458 -0.96 20.20 -4.56
CA PHE A 458 -0.83 19.26 -3.46
C PHE A 458 -2.18 18.62 -3.10
N ASP A 459 -2.26 17.30 -3.21
CA ASP A 459 -3.52 16.53 -3.19
C ASP A 459 -3.72 15.76 -1.87
N TRP A 460 -2.73 14.98 -1.44
CA TRP A 460 -2.81 14.30 -0.14
C TRP A 460 -1.44 14.09 0.48
N TRP A 461 -1.39 13.81 1.77
CA TRP A 461 -0.19 13.41 2.49
C TRP A 461 -0.44 12.31 3.52
N GLN A 462 0.64 11.66 3.96
CA GLN A 462 0.62 10.65 5.00
C GLN A 462 1.99 10.59 5.68
N LEU A 463 2.00 10.62 7.02
CA LEU A 463 3.14 10.09 7.78
C LEU A 463 2.95 8.59 7.95
N MET A 464 4.02 7.81 7.95
CA MET A 464 3.96 6.37 8.18
C MET A 464 4.80 6.03 9.39
N ASP A 465 4.27 5.21 10.28
CA ASP A 465 5.09 4.56 11.29
C ASP A 465 5.91 3.40 10.65
N LYS A 466 6.84 2.82 11.42
CA LYS A 466 7.70 1.74 10.92
C LYS A 466 6.90 0.53 10.45
N GLU A 467 5.86 0.14 11.18
CA GLU A 467 5.07 -1.06 10.86
C GLU A 467 4.28 -0.86 9.56
N GLN A 468 3.59 0.27 9.42
CA GLN A 468 2.88 0.65 8.20
C GLN A 468 3.84 0.74 7.01
N TYR A 469 5.05 1.24 7.22
CA TYR A 469 6.05 1.34 6.18
C TYR A 469 6.49 -0.02 5.66
N TYR A 470 6.87 -0.94 6.56
CA TYR A 470 7.26 -2.30 6.18
C TYR A 470 6.08 -3.08 5.60
N SER A 471 4.87 -2.86 6.11
CA SER A 471 3.65 -3.41 5.55
C SER A 471 3.40 -2.93 4.12
N LEU A 472 3.53 -1.63 3.83
CA LEU A 472 3.41 -1.10 2.46
C LEU A 472 4.43 -1.73 1.51
N LEU A 473 5.67 -1.91 1.94
CA LEU A 473 6.69 -2.60 1.15
C LEU A 473 6.33 -4.06 0.88
N SER A 474 5.64 -4.71 1.82
CA SER A 474 5.13 -6.08 1.65
C SER A 474 3.86 -6.16 0.79
N ILE A 475 3.06 -5.09 0.70
CA ILE A 475 1.71 -5.04 0.09
C ILE A 475 1.73 -4.79 -1.42
N VAL A 476 2.86 -4.42 -2.04
CA VAL A 476 2.89 -4.11 -3.49
C VAL A 476 2.54 -5.32 -4.39
N ASN A 477 2.45 -6.55 -3.88
CA ASN A 477 1.70 -7.63 -4.56
C ASN A 477 1.31 -8.80 -3.63
N PRO A 478 0.04 -8.93 -3.18
CA PRO A 478 -0.41 -9.99 -2.26
C PRO A 478 -0.48 -11.40 -2.88
N GLN A 479 -0.06 -11.59 -4.14
CA GLN A 479 0.05 -12.90 -4.80
C GLN A 479 1.48 -13.43 -4.87
N LEU A 480 2.45 -12.77 -4.21
CA LEU A 480 3.85 -13.20 -4.23
C LEU A 480 4.17 -14.18 -3.10
N SER A 481 4.60 -15.39 -3.45
CA SER A 481 5.18 -16.35 -2.51
C SER A 481 6.70 -16.19 -2.46
N THR A 482 7.26 -16.10 -1.25
CA THR A 482 8.71 -16.12 -1.02
C THR A 482 9.30 -17.43 -1.55
N ALA A 483 10.39 -17.35 -2.31
CA ALA A 483 11.05 -18.55 -2.81
C ALA A 483 11.62 -19.36 -1.62
N PRO A 484 11.49 -20.70 -1.63
CA PRO A 484 11.93 -21.53 -0.49
C PRO A 484 13.45 -21.59 -0.36
N THR A 485 14.19 -21.08 -1.36
CA THR A 485 15.65 -20.97 -1.37
C THR A 485 16.15 -19.64 -0.78
N ASN A 486 15.28 -18.82 -0.20
CA ASN A 486 15.70 -17.58 0.47
C ASN A 486 16.35 -17.87 1.82
N ILE A 487 17.35 -17.06 2.17
CA ILE A 487 17.91 -17.05 3.52
C ILE A 487 16.82 -16.64 4.52
N PRO A 488 16.68 -17.29 5.69
CA PRO A 488 15.68 -16.91 6.69
C PRO A 488 15.73 -15.41 7.04
N GLY A 489 14.59 -14.74 6.92
CA GLY A 489 14.46 -13.30 7.15
C GLY A 489 14.59 -12.42 5.90
N TYR A 490 14.90 -13.00 4.73
CA TYR A 490 14.89 -12.30 3.46
C TYR A 490 13.61 -12.59 2.66
N ASP A 491 12.94 -11.52 2.24
CA ASP A 491 11.67 -11.62 1.51
C ASP A 491 11.84 -11.88 0.01
N PHE A 492 13.01 -11.60 -0.58
CA PHE A 492 13.25 -11.73 -2.03
C PHE A 492 14.41 -12.69 -2.31
N PRO A 493 14.39 -13.40 -3.46
CA PRO A 493 13.38 -13.34 -4.52
C PRO A 493 12.00 -13.92 -4.15
N LYS A 494 10.97 -13.49 -4.87
CA LYS A 494 9.58 -14.01 -4.78
C LYS A 494 9.09 -14.51 -6.13
N LEU A 495 8.03 -15.32 -6.13
CA LEU A 495 7.33 -15.80 -7.31
C LEU A 495 5.87 -15.33 -7.30
N ASP A 496 5.35 -14.92 -8.47
CA ASP A 496 3.91 -14.71 -8.66
C ASP A 496 3.18 -15.96 -9.18
N ALA A 497 1.85 -15.86 -9.31
CA ALA A 497 1.00 -16.94 -9.79
C ALA A 497 1.32 -17.38 -11.24
N GLU A 498 1.95 -16.51 -12.04
CA GLU A 498 2.39 -16.83 -13.39
C GLU A 498 3.82 -17.43 -13.43
N ARG A 499 4.44 -17.68 -12.26
CA ARG A 499 5.81 -18.18 -12.11
C ARG A 499 6.88 -17.19 -12.58
N ARG A 500 6.61 -15.89 -12.57
CA ARG A 500 7.65 -14.88 -12.78
C ARG A 500 8.38 -14.64 -11.46
N ALA A 501 9.69 -14.52 -11.53
CA ALA A 501 10.52 -14.20 -10.38
C ALA A 501 10.66 -12.68 -10.22
N HIS A 502 10.40 -12.21 -9.01
CA HIS A 502 10.55 -10.83 -8.59
C HIS A 502 11.81 -10.74 -7.75
N PHE A 503 12.73 -9.84 -8.12
CA PHE A 503 14.00 -9.60 -7.43
C PHE A 503 14.00 -8.20 -6.81
N CYS A 504 14.60 -8.07 -5.62
CA CYS A 504 14.77 -6.80 -4.94
C CYS A 504 16.10 -6.79 -4.17
N VAL A 505 17.00 -5.85 -4.47
CA VAL A 505 18.34 -5.79 -3.88
C VAL A 505 18.69 -4.36 -3.50
N HIS A 506 19.11 -4.13 -2.26
CA HIS A 506 19.56 -2.80 -1.83
C HIS A 506 21.05 -2.57 -2.14
N ALA A 507 21.34 -1.74 -3.14
CA ALA A 507 22.70 -1.35 -3.53
C ALA A 507 22.75 0.12 -4.00
N PRO A 508 22.72 1.09 -3.07
CA PRO A 508 22.61 2.51 -3.39
C PRO A 508 23.81 3.10 -4.13
N ALA A 509 24.99 2.48 -4.03
CA ALA A 509 26.20 2.93 -4.75
C ALA A 509 26.35 2.30 -6.14
N CYS A 510 25.57 1.27 -6.46
CA CYS A 510 25.65 0.60 -7.76
C CYS A 510 25.20 1.55 -8.88
N GLY A 511 25.88 1.49 -10.04
CA GLY A 511 25.55 2.26 -11.23
C GLY A 511 24.58 1.53 -12.18
N ARG A 512 24.70 0.21 -12.29
CA ARG A 512 23.82 -0.67 -13.07
C ARG A 512 23.72 -2.05 -12.42
N MET A 513 22.51 -2.54 -12.22
CA MET A 513 22.27 -3.93 -11.80
C MET A 513 21.41 -4.67 -12.82
N GLN A 514 21.70 -5.96 -13.02
CA GLN A 514 20.87 -6.89 -13.79
C GLN A 514 20.70 -8.20 -13.00
N VAL A 515 19.64 -8.95 -13.30
CA VAL A 515 19.55 -10.38 -12.92
C VAL A 515 19.77 -11.25 -14.17
N ASP A 516 20.63 -12.25 -14.07
CA ASP A 516 20.95 -13.22 -15.12
C ASP A 516 20.41 -14.59 -14.68
N ILE A 517 19.36 -15.05 -15.37
CA ILE A 517 18.65 -16.29 -15.06
C ILE A 517 18.18 -16.95 -16.37
N CYS A 518 18.33 -18.27 -16.46
CA CYS A 518 17.98 -19.06 -17.65
C CYS A 518 18.60 -18.51 -18.96
N GLY A 519 19.80 -17.94 -18.89
CA GLY A 519 20.52 -17.37 -20.03
C GLY A 519 19.97 -16.02 -20.53
N LYS A 520 19.00 -15.43 -19.83
CA LYS A 520 18.46 -14.09 -20.12
C LYS A 520 18.82 -13.12 -19.00
N LYS A 521 19.28 -11.93 -19.41
CA LYS A 521 19.60 -10.81 -18.52
C LYS A 521 18.44 -9.83 -18.49
N TYR A 522 17.98 -9.49 -17.30
CA TYR A 522 16.94 -8.49 -17.07
C TYR A 522 17.59 -7.29 -16.37
N ASP A 523 17.53 -6.12 -16.99
CA ASP A 523 17.96 -4.88 -16.35
C ASP A 523 17.07 -4.61 -15.14
N MET A 524 17.70 -4.26 -14.01
CA MET A 524 16.98 -3.89 -12.79
C MET A 524 16.81 -2.38 -12.74
N GLU A 525 15.68 -1.92 -12.23
CA GLU A 525 15.37 -0.51 -12.03
C GLU A 525 15.72 -0.09 -10.61
N LYS A 526 16.54 0.96 -10.48
CA LYS A 526 16.95 1.54 -9.19
C LYS A 526 15.98 2.63 -8.76
N ASP A 527 15.43 2.50 -7.57
CA ASP A 527 14.67 3.57 -6.94
C ASP A 527 15.57 4.61 -6.24
N ALA A 528 14.98 5.72 -5.80
CA ALA A 528 15.70 6.79 -5.12
C ALA A 528 16.34 6.38 -3.78
N ARG A 529 15.96 5.23 -3.21
CA ARG A 529 16.45 4.69 -1.94
C ARG A 529 17.59 3.70 -2.18
N GLY A 530 17.92 3.41 -3.44
CA GLY A 530 18.99 2.48 -3.81
C GLY A 530 18.56 1.02 -3.90
N PHE A 531 17.26 0.73 -3.88
CA PHE A 531 16.76 -0.60 -4.17
C PHE A 531 16.66 -0.81 -5.68
N TRP A 532 17.18 -1.93 -6.13
CA TRP A 532 17.10 -2.42 -7.50
C TRP A 532 16.02 -3.47 -7.59
N THR A 533 15.13 -3.37 -8.58
CA THR A 533 14.04 -4.33 -8.78
C THR A 533 13.97 -4.83 -10.22
N ALA A 534 13.62 -6.09 -10.41
CA ALA A 534 13.30 -6.66 -11.73
C ALA A 534 12.28 -7.79 -11.62
N VAL A 535 11.59 -8.03 -12.72
CA VAL A 535 10.65 -9.14 -12.90
C VAL A 535 11.04 -9.93 -14.14
N THR A 536 11.09 -11.24 -14.04
CA THR A 536 11.43 -12.12 -15.18
C THR A 536 10.21 -12.39 -16.06
N ASP A 537 10.43 -13.03 -17.21
CA ASP A 537 9.35 -13.79 -17.86
C ASP A 537 8.96 -15.01 -17.00
N PRO A 538 7.83 -15.66 -17.26
CA PRO A 538 7.47 -16.90 -16.60
C PRO A 538 8.58 -17.93 -16.67
N LEU A 539 9.02 -18.42 -15.51
CA LEU A 539 10.00 -19.47 -15.40
C LEU A 539 9.33 -20.85 -15.51
N VAL A 540 10.09 -21.82 -16.01
CA VAL A 540 9.69 -23.23 -16.01
C VAL A 540 9.66 -23.72 -14.56
N ALA A 541 8.88 -24.76 -14.26
CA ALA A 541 8.93 -25.36 -12.93
C ALA A 541 10.31 -25.98 -12.67
N GLY A 542 10.76 -25.94 -11.42
CA GLY A 542 12.03 -26.52 -11.01
C GLY A 542 13.04 -25.51 -10.47
N PHE A 543 14.28 -25.96 -10.38
CA PHE A 543 15.39 -25.18 -9.85
C PHE A 543 16.17 -24.50 -10.97
N HIS A 544 16.44 -23.22 -10.80
CA HIS A 544 17.24 -22.41 -11.71
C HIS A 544 18.39 -21.74 -10.97
N TYR A 545 19.60 -21.91 -11.50
CA TYR A 545 20.73 -21.08 -11.07
C TYR A 545 20.54 -19.65 -11.61
N TYR A 546 20.89 -18.66 -10.80
CA TYR A 546 20.90 -17.26 -11.22
C TYR A 546 22.04 -16.47 -10.59
N PHE A 547 22.31 -15.29 -11.16
CA PHE A 547 23.32 -14.35 -10.68
C PHE A 547 22.80 -12.92 -10.74
N LEU A 548 23.31 -12.07 -9.85
CA LEU A 548 23.20 -10.62 -10.02
C LEU A 548 24.42 -10.12 -10.81
N ILE A 549 24.22 -9.19 -11.71
CA ILE A 549 25.31 -8.48 -12.42
C ILE A 549 25.34 -7.06 -11.88
N VAL A 550 26.31 -6.75 -11.04
CA VAL A 550 26.47 -5.46 -10.35
C VAL A 550 27.64 -4.72 -11.01
N ASP A 551 27.35 -3.64 -11.73
CA ASP A 551 28.34 -2.84 -12.46
C ASP A 551 29.25 -3.69 -13.38
N GLY A 552 28.65 -4.71 -14.01
CA GLY A 552 29.34 -5.66 -14.89
C GLY A 552 29.97 -6.86 -14.18
N MET A 553 30.00 -6.89 -12.84
CA MET A 553 30.50 -8.01 -12.06
C MET A 553 29.38 -8.99 -11.72
N SER A 554 29.55 -10.26 -12.10
CA SER A 554 28.61 -11.33 -11.73
C SER A 554 28.86 -11.80 -10.30
N VAL A 555 27.84 -11.67 -9.44
CA VAL A 555 27.87 -12.00 -8.02
C VAL A 555 26.66 -12.87 -7.64
N ILE A 556 26.76 -13.50 -6.48
CA ILE A 556 25.69 -14.24 -5.82
C ILE A 556 24.74 -13.22 -5.15
N ASP A 557 23.45 -13.46 -5.24
CA ASP A 557 22.44 -12.74 -4.45
C ASP A 557 22.58 -13.09 -2.96
N PRO A 558 22.91 -12.13 -2.10
CA PRO A 558 23.07 -12.38 -0.66
C PRO A 558 21.77 -12.81 0.04
N SER A 559 20.62 -12.67 -0.64
CA SER A 559 19.29 -13.01 -0.11
C SER A 559 18.91 -14.48 -0.37
N SER A 560 19.68 -15.19 -1.20
CA SER A 560 19.45 -16.59 -1.60
C SER A 560 20.46 -17.52 -0.93
N GLU A 561 20.03 -18.74 -0.62
CA GLU A 561 20.92 -19.86 -0.36
C GLU A 561 21.90 -20.05 -1.54
N THR A 562 23.03 -20.71 -1.25
CA THR A 562 24.07 -20.93 -2.25
C THR A 562 24.18 -22.38 -2.62
N PHE A 563 24.30 -22.62 -3.92
CA PHE A 563 24.36 -23.93 -4.53
C PHE A 563 25.61 -24.00 -5.39
N TYR A 564 26.41 -25.06 -5.26
CA TYR A 564 27.57 -25.23 -6.11
C TYR A 564 27.14 -25.69 -7.51
N GLY A 565 27.43 -24.88 -8.51
CA GLY A 565 27.06 -25.10 -9.91
C GLY A 565 27.69 -24.04 -10.82
N CYS A 566 27.74 -24.28 -12.12
CA CYS A 566 28.43 -23.35 -13.05
C CYS A 566 29.90 -23.07 -12.64
N CYS A 567 30.56 -24.05 -12.03
CA CYS A 567 31.95 -24.00 -11.52
C CYS A 567 32.18 -23.04 -10.35
N ARG A 568 31.13 -22.63 -9.63
CA ARG A 568 31.22 -21.70 -8.50
C ARG A 568 30.03 -21.85 -7.56
N MET A 569 30.03 -21.11 -6.45
CA MET A 569 28.80 -20.91 -5.68
C MET A 569 27.88 -19.98 -6.49
N ALA A 570 26.62 -20.38 -6.63
CA ALA A 570 25.59 -19.67 -7.37
C ALA A 570 24.34 -19.50 -6.50
N SER A 571 23.55 -18.46 -6.78
CA SER A 571 22.21 -18.34 -6.21
C SER A 571 21.27 -19.30 -6.92
N GLY A 572 20.21 -19.70 -6.23
CA GLY A 572 19.21 -20.61 -6.75
C GLY A 572 17.80 -20.12 -6.45
N ILE A 573 16.89 -20.28 -7.41
CA ILE A 573 15.46 -20.09 -7.19
C ILE A 573 14.71 -21.36 -7.55
N GLU A 574 13.82 -21.79 -6.66
CA GLU A 574 12.96 -22.95 -6.86
C GLU A 574 11.55 -22.48 -7.22
N VAL A 575 11.10 -22.82 -8.42
CA VAL A 575 9.75 -22.63 -8.92
C VAL A 575 8.95 -23.90 -8.65
N PRO A 576 7.93 -23.89 -7.76
CA PRO A 576 7.25 -25.11 -7.35
C PRO A 576 6.59 -25.86 -8.52
N GLU A 577 6.74 -27.18 -8.54
CA GLU A 577 6.04 -28.10 -9.47
C GLU A 577 4.55 -28.32 -9.11
N GLY A 578 4.02 -27.60 -8.12
CA GLY A 578 2.72 -27.92 -7.51
C GLY A 578 2.76 -29.29 -6.83
N GLU A 579 1.60 -29.94 -6.66
CA GLU A 579 1.45 -31.23 -5.97
C GLU A 579 2.33 -32.35 -6.57
N GLU A 580 2.60 -32.30 -7.88
CA GLU A 580 3.44 -33.30 -8.56
C GLU A 580 4.84 -33.42 -7.94
N GLY A 581 5.38 -32.34 -7.37
CA GLY A 581 6.69 -32.33 -6.73
C GLY A 581 6.77 -32.95 -5.34
N ASP A 582 5.68 -33.54 -4.82
CA ASP A 582 5.67 -34.13 -3.48
C ASP A 582 6.65 -35.29 -3.33
N TYR A 583 7.06 -35.93 -4.44
CA TYR A 583 8.06 -37.00 -4.41
C TYR A 583 9.44 -36.51 -3.96
N TYR A 584 9.81 -35.24 -4.19
CA TYR A 584 11.11 -34.69 -3.79
C TYR A 584 11.04 -33.73 -2.61
N ARG A 585 9.85 -33.34 -2.15
CA ARG A 585 9.68 -32.52 -0.96
C ARG A 585 9.68 -33.37 0.32
N PRO A 586 10.12 -32.82 1.47
CA PRO A 586 9.98 -33.50 2.75
C PRO A 586 8.52 -33.76 3.10
N GLN A 587 8.16 -35.04 3.21
CA GLN A 587 6.82 -35.44 3.65
C GLN A 587 6.75 -35.69 5.16
N ILE A 588 5.61 -35.34 5.77
CA ILE A 588 5.33 -35.57 7.20
C ILE A 588 5.22 -37.09 7.45
N GLY A 589 5.86 -37.57 8.52
CA GLY A 589 5.79 -38.97 8.92
C GLY A 589 6.68 -39.94 8.13
N THR A 590 7.31 -39.49 7.04
CA THR A 590 8.28 -40.31 6.28
C THR A 590 9.57 -40.52 7.07
N PRO A 591 10.01 -41.77 7.33
CA PRO A 591 11.31 -42.06 7.93
C PRO A 591 12.46 -41.44 7.12
N LYS A 592 13.41 -40.79 7.81
CA LYS A 592 14.47 -40.00 7.15
C LYS A 592 15.80 -40.74 7.15
N GLY A 593 16.38 -40.93 5.98
CA GLY A 593 17.76 -41.35 5.82
C GLY A 593 18.75 -40.25 6.22
N GLN A 594 20.04 -40.53 6.13
CA GLN A 594 21.10 -39.59 6.49
C GLN A 594 22.08 -39.42 5.35
N VAL A 595 22.42 -38.17 5.00
CA VAL A 595 23.52 -37.82 4.09
C VAL A 595 24.74 -37.44 4.93
N ARG A 596 25.86 -38.11 4.69
CA ARG A 596 27.12 -37.96 5.45
C ARG A 596 28.24 -37.47 4.56
N SER A 597 28.94 -36.43 4.98
CA SER A 597 30.21 -36.03 4.38
C SER A 597 31.32 -36.98 4.81
N CYS A 598 32.00 -37.59 3.83
CA CYS A 598 33.06 -38.57 4.04
C CYS A 598 34.33 -38.12 3.32
N SER A 599 35.35 -37.70 4.07
CA SER A 599 36.67 -37.39 3.53
C SER A 599 37.54 -38.65 3.45
N TYR A 600 38.26 -38.82 2.35
CA TYR A 600 39.17 -39.94 2.13
C TYR A 600 40.40 -39.51 1.34
N TYR A 601 41.52 -40.21 1.47
CA TYR A 601 42.70 -39.98 0.64
C TYR A 601 42.61 -40.83 -0.63
N SER A 602 42.70 -40.21 -1.81
CA SER A 602 42.77 -40.91 -3.08
C SER A 602 44.22 -41.28 -3.39
N ASP A 603 44.50 -42.57 -3.39
CA ASP A 603 45.83 -43.06 -3.76
C ASP A 603 46.11 -42.89 -5.25
N SER A 604 45.08 -42.91 -6.11
CA SER A 604 45.26 -42.66 -7.55
C SER A 604 45.59 -41.20 -7.87
N GLN A 605 45.06 -40.23 -7.10
CA GLN A 605 45.27 -38.79 -7.31
C GLN A 605 46.28 -38.14 -6.36
N LYS A 606 46.67 -38.84 -5.28
CA LYS A 606 47.59 -38.35 -4.24
C LYS A 606 47.09 -37.12 -3.48
N GLU A 607 45.77 -37.02 -3.28
CA GLU A 607 45.12 -35.91 -2.57
C GLU A 607 43.96 -36.39 -1.69
N PHE A 608 43.51 -35.52 -0.77
CA PHE A 608 42.26 -35.76 -0.04
C PHE A 608 41.06 -35.34 -0.88
N ARG A 609 40.04 -36.19 -0.89
CA ARG A 609 38.78 -36.00 -1.60
C ARG A 609 37.60 -36.15 -0.64
N ARG A 610 36.40 -35.81 -1.11
CA ARG A 610 35.18 -35.82 -0.31
C ARG A 610 34.02 -36.42 -1.12
N ALA A 611 33.28 -37.33 -0.47
CA ALA A 611 32.04 -37.88 -0.98
C ALA A 611 30.88 -37.59 -0.01
N MET A 612 29.69 -37.38 -0.56
CA MET A 612 28.43 -37.38 0.20
C MET A 612 27.78 -38.76 0.09
N VAL A 613 27.45 -39.37 1.24
CA VAL A 613 26.93 -40.74 1.30
C VAL A 613 25.57 -40.75 2.00
N TYR A 614 24.53 -41.10 1.26
CA TYR A 614 23.20 -41.38 1.80
C TYR A 614 23.10 -42.81 2.33
N THR A 615 22.53 -42.95 3.52
CA THR A 615 22.11 -44.23 4.10
C THR A 615 20.61 -44.21 4.38
N PRO A 616 19.87 -45.31 4.09
CA PRO A 616 18.43 -45.35 4.28
C PRO A 616 18.07 -45.23 5.76
N ALA A 617 16.85 -44.76 6.06
CA ALA A 617 16.39 -44.49 7.44
C ALA A 617 16.61 -45.67 8.41
N GLU A 618 16.44 -46.89 7.91
CA GLU A 618 16.61 -48.12 8.69
C GLU A 618 18.07 -48.55 8.91
N TYR A 619 19.05 -47.85 8.35
CA TYR A 619 20.45 -48.27 8.37
C TYR A 619 20.92 -48.48 9.82
N GLU A 620 20.84 -47.46 10.68
CA GLU A 620 21.34 -47.56 12.06
C GLU A 620 20.55 -48.55 12.95
N THR A 621 19.28 -48.82 12.61
CA THR A 621 18.42 -49.74 13.38
C THR A 621 18.50 -51.19 12.92
N SER A 622 18.93 -51.45 11.68
CA SER A 622 18.91 -52.80 11.07
C SER A 622 20.14 -53.66 11.35
N GLY A 623 21.03 -53.26 12.27
CA GLY A 623 22.14 -54.03 12.90
C GLY A 623 23.09 -54.81 11.97
N LYS A 624 22.61 -55.82 11.25
CA LYS A 624 23.36 -56.72 10.36
C LYS A 624 23.02 -56.58 8.87
N LYS A 625 21.98 -55.83 8.48
CA LYS A 625 21.59 -55.69 7.07
C LYS A 625 22.70 -55.02 6.26
N ARG A 626 22.96 -55.57 5.08
CA ARG A 626 23.86 -55.01 4.05
C ARG A 626 23.04 -54.51 2.87
N TYR A 627 23.49 -53.42 2.27
CA TYR A 627 22.73 -52.64 1.30
C TYR A 627 23.43 -52.64 -0.06
N PRO A 628 22.68 -52.68 -1.18
CA PRO A 628 23.25 -52.38 -2.48
C PRO A 628 23.65 -50.90 -2.55
N VAL A 629 24.50 -50.54 -3.52
CA VAL A 629 25.09 -49.21 -3.64
C VAL A 629 24.85 -48.63 -5.03
N LEU A 630 24.32 -47.41 -5.07
CA LEU A 630 24.23 -46.57 -6.27
C LEU A 630 25.30 -45.47 -6.19
N TYR A 631 26.19 -45.42 -7.17
CA TYR A 631 27.12 -44.32 -7.37
C TYR A 631 26.49 -43.29 -8.31
N LEU A 632 26.26 -42.08 -7.83
CA LEU A 632 25.44 -41.07 -8.50
C LEU A 632 26.25 -39.79 -8.78
N GLN A 633 26.48 -39.49 -10.06
CA GLN A 633 27.39 -38.45 -10.51
C GLN A 633 26.68 -37.18 -10.99
N HIS A 634 27.24 -36.03 -10.63
CA HIS A 634 26.75 -34.69 -10.99
C HIS A 634 27.21 -34.26 -12.40
N GLY A 635 26.79 -33.08 -12.85
CA GLY A 635 27.15 -32.53 -14.16
C GLY A 635 28.48 -31.78 -14.16
N MET A 636 28.88 -31.30 -15.34
CA MET A 636 30.07 -30.46 -15.48
C MET A 636 29.88 -29.15 -14.72
N GLY A 637 30.87 -28.77 -13.91
CA GLY A 637 30.83 -27.55 -13.11
C GLY A 637 29.97 -27.62 -11.84
N GLU A 638 29.55 -28.81 -11.45
CA GLU A 638 28.89 -29.08 -10.16
C GLU A 638 29.83 -29.88 -9.26
N ASP A 639 29.41 -30.29 -8.07
CA ASP A 639 30.21 -31.07 -7.12
C ASP A 639 29.41 -32.17 -6.41
N GLU A 640 30.03 -32.86 -5.45
CA GLU A 640 29.42 -33.96 -4.68
C GLU A 640 28.19 -33.55 -3.86
N THR A 641 27.93 -32.25 -3.69
CA THR A 641 26.79 -31.76 -2.92
C THR A 641 25.53 -31.71 -3.76
N GLY A 642 25.64 -31.46 -5.08
CA GLY A 642 24.53 -31.07 -5.94
C GLY A 642 23.31 -31.98 -5.85
N TRP A 643 23.51 -33.30 -5.91
CA TRP A 643 22.42 -34.27 -5.81
C TRP A 643 21.69 -34.24 -4.47
N SER A 644 22.41 -33.99 -3.37
CA SER A 644 21.82 -33.92 -2.03
C SER A 644 21.13 -32.59 -1.74
N THR A 645 21.61 -31.51 -2.34
CA THR A 645 21.08 -30.15 -2.19
C THR A 645 20.02 -29.89 -3.26
N GLN A 646 20.38 -29.26 -4.39
CA GLN A 646 19.43 -28.91 -5.45
C GLN A 646 18.88 -30.12 -6.22
N GLY A 647 19.44 -31.32 -6.04
CA GLY A 647 18.89 -32.57 -6.56
C GLY A 647 17.87 -33.25 -5.65
N HIS A 648 17.72 -32.82 -4.39
CA HIS A 648 16.79 -33.39 -3.40
C HIS A 648 16.81 -34.92 -3.28
N MET A 649 17.94 -35.56 -3.62
CA MET A 649 18.08 -37.01 -3.71
C MET A 649 17.63 -37.72 -2.43
N GLN A 650 18.00 -37.18 -1.26
CA GLN A 650 17.62 -37.75 0.03
C GLN A 650 16.09 -37.88 0.18
N HIS A 651 15.35 -36.82 -0.16
CA HIS A 651 13.90 -36.80 -0.03
C HIS A 651 13.23 -37.73 -1.04
N ILE A 652 13.74 -37.77 -2.27
CA ILE A 652 13.27 -38.72 -3.29
C ILE A 652 13.44 -40.16 -2.80
N MET A 653 14.62 -40.50 -2.27
CA MET A 653 14.91 -41.83 -1.74
C MET A 653 14.04 -42.15 -0.53
N ASP A 654 13.95 -41.26 0.47
CA ASP A 654 13.16 -41.46 1.67
C ASP A 654 11.68 -41.70 1.33
N ASN A 655 11.11 -40.87 0.45
CA ASN A 655 9.71 -40.96 0.05
C ASN A 655 9.43 -42.25 -0.74
N LEU A 656 10.30 -42.63 -1.68
CA LEU A 656 10.12 -43.86 -2.47
C LEU A 656 10.33 -45.13 -1.65
N ILE A 657 11.31 -45.15 -0.73
CA ILE A 657 11.55 -46.27 0.18
C ILE A 657 10.37 -46.43 1.14
N ALA A 658 9.90 -45.33 1.75
CA ALA A 658 8.75 -45.38 2.65
C ALA A 658 7.47 -45.84 1.95
N ALA A 659 7.30 -45.50 0.66
CA ALA A 659 6.19 -45.97 -0.17
C ALA A 659 6.36 -47.43 -0.67
N GLY A 660 7.45 -48.13 -0.32
CA GLY A 660 7.76 -49.47 -0.81
C GLY A 660 8.10 -49.53 -2.31
N LYS A 661 8.36 -48.36 -2.94
CA LYS A 661 8.64 -48.22 -4.38
C LYS A 661 10.12 -48.32 -4.73
N CYS A 662 11.02 -48.36 -3.75
CA CYS A 662 12.46 -48.44 -3.97
C CYS A 662 13.10 -49.37 -2.92
N GLU A 663 14.05 -50.21 -3.32
CA GLU A 663 14.82 -51.03 -2.37
C GLU A 663 15.71 -50.11 -1.52
N PRO A 664 15.74 -50.26 -0.18
CA PRO A 664 16.69 -49.52 0.65
C PRO A 664 18.12 -49.73 0.16
N MET A 665 18.81 -48.65 -0.21
CA MET A 665 20.16 -48.68 -0.77
C MET A 665 21.01 -47.51 -0.28
N ILE A 666 22.32 -47.65 -0.39
CA ILE A 666 23.28 -46.56 -0.16
C ILE A 666 23.43 -45.79 -1.47
N VAL A 667 23.45 -44.45 -1.40
CA VAL A 667 23.73 -43.60 -2.57
C VAL A 667 25.01 -42.81 -2.29
N VAL A 668 26.00 -42.93 -3.17
CA VAL A 668 27.31 -42.29 -3.05
C VAL A 668 27.44 -41.23 -4.14
N MET A 669 27.64 -39.98 -3.73
CA MET A 669 27.85 -38.83 -4.60
C MET A 669 29.28 -38.33 -4.36
N GLU A 670 30.09 -38.24 -5.41
CA GLU A 670 31.48 -37.79 -5.31
C GLU A 670 31.77 -36.72 -6.37
N SER A 671 32.83 -35.96 -6.18
CA SER A 671 33.25 -34.88 -7.07
C SER A 671 33.93 -35.47 -8.31
N GLY A 672 33.32 -35.41 -9.49
CA GLY A 672 33.83 -35.99 -10.75
C GLY A 672 35.07 -35.32 -11.36
N ASP A 673 36.01 -34.83 -10.54
CA ASP A 673 37.14 -33.91 -10.82
C ASP A 673 36.69 -32.50 -11.22
N VAL A 674 36.23 -31.76 -10.21
CA VAL A 674 35.69 -30.41 -10.37
C VAL A 674 36.81 -29.41 -10.61
N GLU A 675 37.05 -29.10 -11.88
CA GLU A 675 37.89 -27.98 -12.31
C GLU A 675 37.13 -27.03 -13.23
N ALA A 676 37.66 -25.82 -13.42
CA ALA A 676 37.14 -24.91 -14.44
C ALA A 676 37.30 -25.58 -15.82
N PRO A 677 36.20 -25.79 -16.56
CA PRO A 677 36.22 -26.60 -17.76
C PRO A 677 36.95 -25.87 -18.88
N PHE A 678 37.62 -26.67 -19.70
CA PHE A 678 38.17 -26.28 -20.98
C PHE A 678 39.19 -25.12 -20.99
N ILE A 679 39.94 -24.94 -19.90
CA ILE A 679 41.10 -24.05 -19.88
C ILE A 679 42.19 -24.64 -20.79
N LEU A 680 42.47 -23.92 -21.88
CA LEU A 680 43.55 -24.24 -22.80
C LEU A 680 44.90 -24.01 -22.13
N ARG A 681 45.74 -25.05 -22.06
CA ARG A 681 47.16 -24.90 -21.68
C ARG A 681 48.00 -24.64 -22.92
N GLU A 682 49.13 -23.96 -22.76
CA GLU A 682 50.04 -23.65 -23.87
C GLU A 682 50.47 -24.94 -24.59
N GLY A 683 50.19 -25.03 -25.89
CA GLY A 683 50.49 -26.19 -26.73
C GLY A 683 49.42 -27.29 -26.78
N GLU A 684 48.33 -27.21 -25.99
CA GLU A 684 47.20 -28.13 -26.12
C GLU A 684 46.30 -27.76 -27.31
N THR A 685 45.57 -28.73 -27.82
CA THR A 685 44.43 -28.55 -28.72
C THR A 685 43.12 -28.62 -27.92
N MET A 686 42.04 -28.05 -28.45
CA MET A 686 40.70 -28.19 -27.83
C MET A 686 40.26 -29.65 -27.66
N ALA A 687 40.71 -30.54 -28.55
CA ALA A 687 40.45 -31.98 -28.43
C ALA A 687 41.15 -32.59 -27.20
N GLU A 688 42.40 -32.22 -26.93
CA GLU A 688 43.15 -32.66 -25.75
C GLU A 688 42.56 -32.09 -24.46
N VAL A 689 42.12 -30.84 -24.50
CA VAL A 689 41.41 -30.18 -23.40
C VAL A 689 40.11 -30.91 -23.07
N HIS A 690 39.30 -31.28 -24.06
CA HIS A 690 38.09 -32.08 -23.87
C HIS A 690 38.39 -33.48 -23.35
N ALA A 691 39.51 -34.09 -23.77
CA ALA A 691 39.91 -35.43 -23.34
C ALA A 691 40.43 -35.45 -21.89
N ARG A 692 41.02 -34.36 -21.40
CA ARG A 692 41.57 -34.24 -20.05
C ARG A 692 40.50 -34.08 -18.96
N TYR A 693 39.41 -33.38 -19.26
CA TYR A 693 38.39 -33.04 -18.26
C TYR A 693 37.73 -34.30 -17.67
N GLY A 694 37.83 -34.47 -16.35
CA GLY A 694 37.25 -35.62 -15.63
C GLY A 694 37.88 -36.98 -15.96
N ALA A 695 39.06 -37.01 -16.61
CA ALA A 695 39.70 -38.25 -17.05
C ALA A 695 40.30 -39.07 -15.90
N THR A 696 40.67 -38.43 -14.81
CA THR A 696 41.24 -39.07 -13.62
C THR A 696 40.18 -39.78 -12.77
N PHE A 697 38.93 -39.33 -12.85
CA PHE A 697 37.82 -39.84 -12.05
C PHE A 697 37.54 -41.33 -12.27
N TYR A 698 37.80 -41.86 -13.48
CA TYR A 698 37.62 -43.30 -13.77
C TYR A 698 38.47 -44.19 -12.86
N ASP A 699 39.70 -43.76 -12.54
CA ASP A 699 40.56 -44.48 -11.62
C ASP A 699 40.13 -44.25 -10.17
N VAL A 700 39.73 -43.03 -9.81
CA VAL A 700 39.23 -42.70 -8.46
C VAL A 700 38.05 -43.58 -8.09
N ILE A 701 37.03 -43.67 -8.93
CA ILE A 701 35.83 -44.44 -8.61
C ILE A 701 36.14 -45.93 -8.40
N ILE A 702 36.97 -46.49 -9.28
CA ILE A 702 37.27 -47.91 -9.30
C ILE A 702 38.27 -48.33 -8.22
N LYS A 703 39.37 -47.57 -8.09
CA LYS A 703 40.53 -47.96 -7.27
C LYS A 703 40.44 -47.43 -5.85
N ASP A 704 39.76 -46.31 -5.63
CA ASP A 704 39.77 -45.61 -4.34
C ASP A 704 38.36 -45.54 -3.70
N LEU A 705 37.36 -45.00 -4.41
CA LEU A 705 36.03 -44.72 -3.86
C LEU A 705 35.24 -45.99 -3.54
N ILE A 706 35.15 -46.95 -4.47
CA ILE A 706 34.44 -48.22 -4.22
C ILE A 706 35.06 -48.96 -3.01
N PRO A 707 36.39 -49.21 -2.96
CA PRO A 707 37.01 -49.83 -1.80
C PRO A 707 36.79 -49.06 -0.49
N MET A 708 36.86 -47.72 -0.53
CA MET A 708 36.59 -46.89 0.65
C MET A 708 35.16 -47.11 1.16
N ILE A 709 34.16 -47.02 0.28
CA ILE A 709 32.75 -47.21 0.65
C ILE A 709 32.49 -48.61 1.19
N ASP A 710 33.04 -49.65 0.56
CA ASP A 710 32.88 -51.04 0.99
C ASP A 710 33.57 -51.33 2.34
N SER A 711 34.56 -50.52 2.72
CA SER A 711 35.26 -50.64 4.01
C SER A 711 34.55 -49.93 5.17
N ILE A 712 33.88 -48.80 4.89
CA ILE A 712 33.25 -47.95 5.92
C ILE A 712 31.77 -48.32 6.12
N PHE A 713 31.08 -48.72 5.05
CA PHE A 713 29.64 -48.97 5.06
C PHE A 713 29.30 -50.45 4.90
N ARG A 714 28.10 -50.85 5.37
CA ARG A 714 27.59 -52.22 5.23
C ARG A 714 27.03 -52.44 3.82
N THR A 715 27.92 -52.58 2.85
CA THR A 715 27.57 -52.78 1.45
C THR A 715 27.45 -54.26 1.08
N LYS A 716 26.73 -54.54 0.01
CA LYS A 716 26.86 -55.77 -0.80
C LYS A 716 27.83 -55.45 -1.95
N THR A 717 28.95 -56.16 -2.02
CA THR A 717 30.13 -55.73 -2.80
C THR A 717 30.20 -56.33 -4.21
N ASP A 718 29.26 -57.22 -4.59
CA ASP A 718 29.21 -57.81 -5.92
C ASP A 718 28.51 -56.91 -6.94
N ARG A 719 28.73 -57.18 -8.23
CA ARG A 719 28.20 -56.37 -9.34
C ARG A 719 26.68 -56.29 -9.38
N GLU A 720 25.96 -57.33 -8.94
CA GLU A 720 24.50 -57.39 -9.00
C GLU A 720 23.86 -56.45 -7.97
N ASN A 721 24.67 -55.91 -7.06
CA ASN A 721 24.28 -54.95 -6.03
C ASN A 721 24.99 -53.60 -6.18
N ARG A 722 25.57 -53.33 -7.36
CA ARG A 722 26.25 -52.06 -7.67
C ARG A 722 25.71 -51.43 -8.95
N ALA A 723 25.18 -50.22 -8.80
CA ALA A 723 24.67 -49.39 -9.89
C ALA A 723 25.53 -48.12 -10.02
N MET A 724 25.56 -47.55 -11.22
CA MET A 724 26.05 -46.19 -11.43
C MET A 724 25.07 -45.42 -12.30
N ALA A 725 24.83 -44.17 -11.94
CA ALA A 725 24.09 -43.23 -12.77
C ALA A 725 24.69 -41.84 -12.70
N GLY A 726 24.36 -40.98 -13.65
CA GLY A 726 24.78 -39.58 -13.57
C GLY A 726 24.07 -38.68 -14.55
N LEU A 727 24.10 -37.39 -14.24
CA LEU A 727 23.51 -36.35 -15.08
C LEU A 727 24.55 -35.70 -16.00
N SER A 728 24.16 -35.29 -17.21
CA SER A 728 25.03 -34.54 -18.14
C SER A 728 26.41 -35.19 -18.33
N TRP A 729 27.49 -34.48 -17.96
CA TRP A 729 28.86 -35.02 -17.97
C TRP A 729 29.04 -36.22 -17.04
N GLY A 730 28.43 -36.23 -15.85
CA GLY A 730 28.36 -37.42 -15.00
C GLY A 730 27.65 -38.59 -15.66
N GLY A 731 26.70 -38.33 -16.55
CA GLY A 731 26.09 -39.35 -17.43
C GLY A 731 27.09 -39.96 -18.41
N ARG A 732 27.97 -39.12 -19.00
CA ARG A 732 29.10 -39.60 -19.84
C ARG A 732 30.13 -40.39 -19.02
N GLN A 733 30.51 -39.89 -17.84
CA GLN A 733 31.43 -40.60 -16.94
C GLN A 733 30.86 -41.96 -16.53
N THR A 734 29.57 -42.01 -16.21
CA THR A 734 28.85 -43.25 -15.90
C THR A 734 28.89 -44.22 -17.09
N PHE A 735 28.51 -43.76 -18.28
CA PHE A 735 28.51 -44.58 -19.49
C PHE A 735 29.90 -45.19 -19.76
N ASN A 736 30.95 -44.38 -19.68
CA ASN A 736 32.32 -44.82 -19.90
C ASN A 736 32.81 -45.78 -18.81
N THR A 737 32.51 -45.50 -17.54
CA THR A 737 32.95 -46.33 -16.41
C THR A 737 32.31 -47.70 -16.45
N VAL A 738 30.98 -47.73 -16.58
CA VAL A 738 30.20 -48.97 -16.48
C VAL A 738 30.49 -49.89 -17.66
N LEU A 739 30.49 -49.36 -18.89
CA LEU A 739 30.74 -50.18 -20.09
C LEU A 739 32.17 -50.71 -20.18
N SER A 740 33.11 -50.11 -19.44
CA SER A 740 34.49 -50.62 -19.34
C SER A 740 34.70 -51.56 -18.13
N ASN A 741 33.69 -51.74 -17.25
CA ASN A 741 33.83 -52.46 -15.98
C ASN A 741 32.58 -53.33 -15.66
N PHE A 742 32.17 -54.19 -16.59
CA PHE A 742 31.04 -55.12 -16.39
C PHE A 742 31.25 -56.09 -15.23
N ASP A 743 32.49 -56.34 -14.80
CA ASP A 743 32.79 -57.15 -13.61
C ASP A 743 32.37 -56.47 -12.30
N LYS A 744 32.16 -55.15 -12.30
CA LYS A 744 31.86 -54.36 -11.09
C LYS A 744 30.44 -53.81 -11.06
N PHE A 745 29.81 -53.58 -12.21
CA PHE A 745 28.49 -52.95 -12.32
C PHE A 745 27.52 -53.78 -13.13
N ALA A 746 26.25 -53.73 -12.76
CA ALA A 746 25.16 -54.37 -13.49
C ALA A 746 24.00 -53.42 -13.85
N TYR A 747 24.08 -52.14 -13.47
CA TYR A 747 23.02 -51.16 -13.73
C TYR A 747 23.65 -49.83 -14.18
N LEU A 748 23.08 -49.23 -15.23
CA LEU A 748 23.55 -48.03 -15.89
C LEU A 748 22.40 -47.03 -16.05
N GLY A 749 22.56 -45.80 -15.56
CA GLY A 749 21.60 -44.71 -15.77
C GLY A 749 22.26 -43.44 -16.31
N THR A 750 21.74 -42.87 -17.40
CA THR A 750 22.21 -41.57 -17.90
C THR A 750 21.06 -40.57 -17.94
N PHE A 751 21.17 -39.46 -17.22
CA PHE A 751 20.17 -38.39 -17.19
C PHE A 751 20.70 -37.20 -17.98
N SER A 752 20.11 -36.94 -19.15
CA SER A 752 20.58 -35.95 -20.10
C SER A 752 22.07 -36.13 -20.45
N GLY A 753 22.53 -37.39 -20.58
CA GLY A 753 23.96 -37.71 -20.68
C GLY A 753 24.64 -37.02 -21.86
N ALA A 754 25.82 -36.42 -21.61
CA ALA A 754 26.62 -35.68 -22.61
C ALA A 754 27.36 -36.63 -23.59
N LEU A 755 26.63 -37.51 -24.27
CA LEU A 755 27.15 -38.58 -25.13
C LEU A 755 27.35 -38.14 -26.59
N PHE A 756 27.73 -36.88 -26.79
CA PHE A 756 27.91 -36.30 -28.12
C PHE A 756 28.97 -37.05 -28.93
N GLY A 757 28.62 -37.43 -30.17
CA GLY A 757 29.53 -38.10 -31.10
C GLY A 757 29.82 -39.57 -30.77
N VAL A 758 29.13 -40.17 -29.79
CA VAL A 758 29.21 -41.61 -29.56
C VAL A 758 28.48 -42.35 -30.67
N ASP A 759 29.20 -43.24 -31.36
CA ASP A 759 28.61 -44.21 -32.29
C ASP A 759 28.36 -45.54 -31.55
N VAL A 760 27.08 -45.89 -31.38
CA VAL A 760 26.65 -47.08 -30.64
C VAL A 760 27.13 -48.40 -31.28
N LYS A 761 27.54 -48.41 -32.54
CA LYS A 761 28.05 -49.62 -33.21
C LYS A 761 29.52 -49.90 -32.93
N THR A 762 30.29 -48.85 -32.67
CA THR A 762 31.76 -48.92 -32.59
C THR A 762 32.32 -48.58 -31.22
N CYS A 763 31.54 -47.96 -30.33
CA CYS A 763 32.00 -47.60 -28.99
C CYS A 763 32.36 -48.83 -28.14
N PHE A 764 33.36 -48.65 -27.26
CA PHE A 764 33.88 -49.68 -26.34
C PHE A 764 34.14 -51.03 -27.01
N ASP A 765 34.92 -51.01 -28.10
CA ASP A 765 35.26 -52.17 -28.92
C ASP A 765 34.02 -52.94 -29.43
N GLY A 766 32.95 -52.20 -29.73
CA GLY A 766 31.70 -52.76 -30.23
C GLY A 766 30.89 -53.48 -29.17
N VAL A 767 30.84 -52.95 -27.94
CA VAL A 767 30.16 -53.57 -26.78
C VAL A 767 28.71 -53.97 -27.04
N PHE A 768 28.01 -53.24 -27.91
CA PHE A 768 26.62 -53.46 -28.26
C PHE A 768 26.41 -54.41 -29.46
N ASN A 769 27.47 -54.87 -30.12
CA ASN A 769 27.37 -55.76 -31.29
C ASN A 769 26.87 -57.17 -30.93
N ASP A 770 27.01 -57.60 -29.68
CA ASP A 770 26.41 -58.83 -29.14
C ASP A 770 25.34 -58.47 -28.09
N ALA A 771 24.14 -58.15 -28.58
CA ALA A 771 23.02 -57.74 -27.73
C ALA A 771 22.62 -58.80 -26.71
N ALA A 772 22.71 -60.09 -27.05
CA ALA A 772 22.37 -61.17 -26.13
C ALA A 772 23.34 -61.24 -24.96
N LYS A 773 24.65 -61.11 -25.23
CA LYS A 773 25.68 -61.02 -24.18
C LYS A 773 25.49 -59.75 -23.35
N TYR A 774 25.29 -58.60 -23.98
CA TYR A 774 25.06 -57.34 -23.28
C TYR A 774 23.85 -57.43 -22.34
N ASN A 775 22.68 -57.81 -22.85
CA ASN A 775 21.43 -57.90 -22.08
C ASN A 775 21.48 -58.96 -20.96
N LYS A 776 22.36 -59.97 -21.09
CA LYS A 776 22.61 -60.94 -20.02
C LYS A 776 23.46 -60.35 -18.88
N GLN A 777 24.44 -59.50 -19.22
CA GLN A 777 25.35 -58.90 -18.24
C GLN A 777 24.75 -57.64 -17.61
N MET A 778 24.18 -56.73 -18.40
CA MET A 778 23.52 -55.51 -17.92
C MET A 778 22.10 -55.84 -17.47
N LYS A 779 21.81 -55.67 -16.18
CA LYS A 779 20.48 -55.91 -15.59
C LYS A 779 19.50 -54.80 -15.91
N TYR A 780 19.99 -53.57 -15.98
CA TYR A 780 19.15 -52.42 -16.27
C TYR A 780 19.97 -51.31 -16.92
N MET A 781 19.47 -50.79 -18.05
CA MET A 781 19.98 -49.61 -18.70
C MET A 781 18.84 -48.60 -18.82
N PHE A 782 19.07 -47.38 -18.37
CA PHE A 782 18.12 -46.28 -18.42
C PHE A 782 18.75 -45.05 -19.04
N MET A 783 18.02 -44.39 -19.92
CA MET A 783 18.36 -43.09 -20.46
C MET A 783 17.17 -42.15 -20.27
N GLY A 784 17.41 -40.92 -19.85
CA GLY A 784 16.35 -39.91 -19.79
C GLY A 784 16.84 -38.54 -20.20
N CYS A 785 15.93 -37.64 -20.55
CA CYS A 785 16.23 -36.24 -20.89
C CYS A 785 15.00 -35.36 -20.69
N GLY A 786 15.17 -34.03 -20.70
CA GLY A 786 14.07 -33.09 -20.82
C GLY A 786 13.58 -32.98 -22.27
N THR A 787 12.30 -32.69 -22.49
CA THR A 787 11.75 -32.51 -23.84
C THR A 787 12.25 -31.26 -24.55
N GLU A 788 12.65 -30.25 -23.78
CA GLU A 788 13.20 -29.01 -24.32
C GLU A 788 14.72 -29.08 -24.52
N GLU A 789 15.32 -30.26 -24.33
CA GLU A 789 16.71 -30.53 -24.62
C GLU A 789 16.90 -31.07 -26.05
N ASN A 790 18.01 -30.71 -26.70
CA ASN A 790 18.33 -31.19 -28.04
C ASN A 790 19.66 -31.98 -28.07
N PHE A 791 19.83 -32.91 -27.13
CA PHE A 791 21.08 -33.68 -26.98
C PHE A 791 21.10 -34.99 -27.79
N GLY A 792 19.99 -35.35 -28.43
CA GLY A 792 19.89 -36.56 -29.26
C GLY A 792 19.72 -37.87 -28.47
N THR A 793 19.38 -37.81 -27.18
CA THR A 793 19.19 -38.98 -26.31
C THR A 793 18.15 -39.96 -26.87
N GLY A 794 16.96 -39.49 -27.27
CA GLY A 794 15.92 -40.33 -27.86
C GLY A 794 16.39 -41.05 -29.13
N LYS A 795 17.12 -40.34 -30.01
CA LYS A 795 17.71 -40.94 -31.21
C LYS A 795 18.69 -42.06 -30.87
N MET A 796 19.58 -41.86 -29.89
CA MET A 796 20.51 -42.89 -29.46
C MET A 796 19.79 -44.11 -28.86
N VAL A 797 18.71 -43.89 -28.09
CA VAL A 797 17.86 -44.97 -27.58
C VAL A 797 17.26 -45.78 -28.72
N ASP A 798 16.75 -45.14 -29.77
CA ASP A 798 16.21 -45.83 -30.94
C ASP A 798 17.28 -46.65 -31.65
N GLU A 799 18.51 -46.12 -31.79
CA GLU A 799 19.64 -46.84 -32.36
C GLU A 799 20.05 -48.06 -31.51
N LEU A 800 20.07 -47.94 -30.18
CA LEU A 800 20.33 -49.06 -29.26
C LEU A 800 19.24 -50.13 -29.33
N LYS A 801 17.96 -49.73 -29.35
CA LYS A 801 16.82 -50.64 -29.51
C LYS A 801 16.86 -51.36 -30.86
N ALA A 802 17.28 -50.68 -31.93
CA ALA A 802 17.48 -51.28 -33.24
C ALA A 802 18.59 -52.36 -33.26
N LEU A 803 19.59 -52.24 -32.37
CA LEU A 803 20.61 -53.28 -32.14
C LEU A 803 20.12 -54.42 -31.24
N GLY A 804 18.90 -54.34 -30.68
CA GLY A 804 18.34 -55.33 -29.77
C GLY A 804 18.74 -55.14 -28.30
N ILE A 805 19.29 -53.98 -27.94
CA ILE A 805 19.67 -53.65 -26.56
C ILE A 805 18.44 -53.29 -25.74
N HIS A 806 18.33 -53.84 -24.53
CA HIS A 806 17.28 -53.47 -23.58
C HIS A 806 17.65 -52.15 -22.90
N VAL A 807 16.90 -51.09 -23.20
CA VAL A 807 17.06 -49.76 -22.62
C VAL A 807 15.70 -49.11 -22.38
N ASP A 808 15.50 -48.65 -21.15
CA ASP A 808 14.34 -47.86 -20.76
C ASP A 808 14.60 -46.38 -21.02
N PHE A 809 13.56 -45.68 -21.48
CA PHE A 809 13.65 -44.27 -21.87
C PHE A 809 12.56 -43.44 -21.22
N TYR A 810 12.94 -42.28 -20.68
CA TYR A 810 12.03 -41.34 -20.04
C TYR A 810 12.28 -39.90 -20.50
N GLU A 811 11.20 -39.19 -20.82
CA GLU A 811 11.25 -37.78 -21.17
C GLU A 811 10.52 -36.93 -20.13
N SER A 812 11.26 -36.06 -19.48
CA SER A 812 10.72 -35.06 -18.57
C SER A 812 10.06 -33.93 -19.36
N GLN A 813 8.74 -33.89 -19.32
CA GLN A 813 7.94 -32.95 -20.11
C GLN A 813 8.13 -31.50 -19.66
N GLY A 814 8.40 -30.63 -20.62
CA GLY A 814 8.51 -29.18 -20.45
C GLY A 814 9.73 -28.70 -19.69
N THR A 815 10.76 -29.54 -19.49
CA THR A 815 11.96 -29.18 -18.76
C THR A 815 13.19 -29.12 -19.66
N HIS A 816 14.13 -28.25 -19.29
CA HIS A 816 15.41 -28.07 -19.97
C HIS A 816 16.53 -28.90 -19.32
N HIS A 817 17.78 -28.61 -19.67
CA HIS A 817 18.97 -29.23 -19.11
C HIS A 817 19.30 -28.71 -17.70
N GLU A 818 18.36 -28.90 -16.76
CA GLU A 818 18.39 -28.40 -15.39
C GLU A 818 17.86 -29.45 -14.39
N TRP A 819 17.99 -29.14 -13.09
CA TRP A 819 17.79 -30.09 -11.99
C TRP A 819 16.43 -30.78 -11.95
N LEU A 820 15.33 -30.14 -12.39
CA LEU A 820 14.03 -30.82 -12.38
C LEU A 820 13.99 -32.03 -13.33
N THR A 821 14.64 -31.94 -14.49
CA THR A 821 14.79 -33.08 -15.40
C THR A 821 15.46 -34.25 -14.67
N TRP A 822 16.55 -33.96 -13.95
CA TRP A 822 17.36 -34.99 -13.29
C TRP A 822 16.67 -35.55 -12.05
N ARG A 823 15.92 -34.74 -11.29
CA ARG A 823 15.05 -35.20 -10.20
C ARG A 823 14.01 -36.19 -10.70
N ARG A 824 13.32 -35.87 -11.81
CA ARG A 824 12.32 -36.74 -12.44
C ARG A 824 12.95 -38.02 -12.99
N CYS A 825 14.07 -37.92 -13.70
CA CYS A 825 14.80 -39.09 -14.19
C CYS A 825 15.24 -40.01 -13.05
N PHE A 826 15.75 -39.44 -11.95
CA PHE A 826 16.17 -40.19 -10.77
C PHE A 826 14.99 -40.93 -10.13
N LYS A 827 13.84 -40.25 -9.98
CA LYS A 827 12.59 -40.84 -9.48
C LYS A 827 12.12 -42.04 -10.32
N GLU A 828 12.25 -41.99 -11.65
CA GLU A 828 11.86 -43.10 -12.53
C GLU A 828 12.93 -44.22 -12.58
N PHE A 829 14.20 -43.88 -12.37
CA PHE A 829 15.31 -44.82 -12.42
C PHE A 829 15.39 -45.73 -11.18
N VAL A 830 15.41 -45.15 -9.98
CA VAL A 830 15.72 -45.91 -8.75
C VAL A 830 14.72 -47.02 -8.38
N PRO A 831 13.41 -46.96 -8.73
CA PRO A 831 12.48 -48.06 -8.50
C PRO A 831 12.84 -49.36 -9.23
N ASN A 832 13.71 -49.32 -10.24
CA ASN A 832 14.08 -50.47 -11.05
C ASN A 832 15.41 -51.09 -10.64
N LEU A 833 16.09 -50.52 -9.63
CA LEU A 833 17.38 -51.02 -9.16
C LEU A 833 17.22 -52.15 -8.13
N PHE A 834 18.08 -53.17 -8.26
CA PHE A 834 18.26 -54.25 -7.27
C PHE A 834 17.01 -55.05 -6.92
N ARG A 835 15.96 -54.95 -7.76
CA ARG A 835 14.75 -55.76 -7.65
C ARG A 835 14.97 -57.12 -8.32
N LYS A 836 14.32 -58.14 -7.76
CA LYS A 836 14.38 -59.52 -8.24
C LYS A 836 13.39 -59.79 -9.35
#